data_AF-A0A8B9RW08-F1
#
_entry.id   AF-A0A8B9RW08-F1
#
_cell.length_a   1.000
_cell.length_b   1.000
_cell.length_c   1.000
_cell.angle_alpha   90.00
_cell.angle_beta   90.00
_cell.angle_gamma   90.00
#
_symmetry.space_group_name_H-M   'P 1'
#
loop_
_entity.id
_entity.type
_entity.pdbx_description
1 polymer ?
#
loop_
_entity_poly.entity_id
_entity_poly.type
_entity_poly.pdbx_seq_one_letter_code
_entity_poly.pdbx_strand_id
1 'polypeptide(L)'
;AHTTVPSNTVWWPGDTFLEPGEGLKELFYRSSNLQYFKRLIQIPQLPENPPNFLRASALSEHISPVVVIPAEASSPDSEPITDLVEMDTASQSLFDNKFDDIFGSSFSSDPFNFNSQNGMNKDDKDRLIEQLYREIAALKEELENFKAESARGSVQLRGRASELEAELAEQQHLKQQAQDESEFLRAELEELKKQREDTEKAQRSLTEIERRAQANEQRYSKLKEKYSELVQNHADLLRKNAEVTKQVTVARQAQGDVEREKKELEDSFQRSQEQAEVLDTLKRELAASRQELQVLQGTLESSTQVRAHGWPLTRIASLEQERDSLSRAAEQHGEEMAALRAELQQLRDTLSREQESSKTELETLQTQLRDKVPQGHCGHGASPSVASCGSSAVLEAAVGCGGDSQPACARSPTAAVGSLLPCLALFAHLVSDTLLQGSATSHVAPMEPADRLLEMCKQCGSEAVSYLSALQDPGTVEGADCSLVMTCLGQISAIGEELRPRGLDIKQEELGDLVDKEMAATAAAIETAAARIEEMLSKARAGDTGVKLEVNERILGSCTGLMQAIHVLVLASKDLQREIVESGRGAASPKEFYAKNSRWTEGLISASKAVGWGATVMVDAADLVVQGKGTFEELMVCSREIAASTAQLVAASKVKADKDSANLCKLQQASRSVNQATAGVVASTKAGKSQVEEKDSMDFSSMTLTQIKRQEMDSQVRVLELENQLQKERQKLGELRKKHYELAGVAEGWEEDGEWIPVLLPVGSCTGKEWGRMRKPCLQARQ
;
A
#
# COMPACT_ATOMS: atom_id res chain seq x y z
N ALA A 1 -23.60 -59.52 -23.40
CA ALA A 1 -23.31 -58.76 -24.62
C ALA A 1 -22.27 -57.65 -24.33
N HIS A 2 -21.06 -58.02 -23.88
CA HIS A 2 -20.01 -57.06 -23.49
C HIS A 2 -18.63 -57.39 -24.11
N THR A 3 -18.59 -58.17 -25.18
CA THR A 3 -17.35 -58.61 -25.83
C THR A 3 -17.11 -58.01 -27.22
N THR A 4 -17.93 -57.05 -27.66
CA THR A 4 -17.84 -56.44 -29.00
C THR A 4 -17.76 -54.91 -29.00
N VAL A 5 -17.31 -54.29 -27.90
CA VAL A 5 -17.09 -52.83 -27.84
C VAL A 5 -15.59 -52.53 -27.71
N PRO A 6 -15.03 -51.56 -28.48
CA PRO A 6 -13.59 -51.26 -28.47
C PRO A 6 -13.10 -50.82 -27.08
N SER A 7 -11.84 -51.15 -26.75
CA SER A 7 -11.23 -50.90 -25.44
C SER A 7 -11.34 -49.44 -24.95
N ASN A 8 -11.42 -48.46 -25.86
CA ASN A 8 -11.52 -47.04 -25.52
C ASN A 8 -12.94 -46.58 -25.12
N THR A 9 -13.97 -47.40 -25.29
CA THR A 9 -15.35 -47.06 -24.90
C THR A 9 -15.70 -47.58 -23.49
N VAL A 10 -14.81 -48.37 -22.87
CA VAL A 10 -15.02 -49.03 -21.57
C VAL A 10 -14.30 -48.31 -20.42
N TRP A 11 -13.43 -47.34 -20.71
CA TRP A 11 -12.81 -46.47 -19.69
C TRP A 11 -13.74 -45.36 -19.19
N TRP A 12 -14.76 -45.01 -19.98
CA TRP A 12 -15.66 -43.90 -19.66
C TRP A 12 -16.49 -44.08 -18.37
N PRO A 13 -16.96 -45.30 -17.99
CA PRO A 13 -17.74 -45.47 -16.75
C PRO A 13 -16.89 -45.62 -15.47
N GLY A 14 -15.58 -45.89 -15.57
CA GLY A 14 -14.74 -46.10 -14.38
C GLY A 14 -14.41 -44.79 -13.67
N ASP A 15 -13.92 -43.81 -14.44
CA ASP A 15 -13.48 -42.53 -13.88
C ASP A 15 -14.64 -41.59 -13.53
N THR A 16 -15.78 -41.68 -14.22
CA THR A 16 -16.96 -40.86 -13.91
C THR A 16 -17.68 -41.26 -12.62
N PHE A 17 -17.44 -42.47 -12.07
CA PHE A 17 -18.03 -42.92 -10.82
C PHE A 17 -17.12 -42.76 -9.59
N LEU A 18 -15.83 -42.43 -9.79
CA LEU A 18 -14.91 -42.10 -8.70
C LEU A 18 -15.33 -40.80 -7.99
N GLU A 19 -15.63 -39.75 -8.75
CA GLU A 19 -16.01 -38.44 -8.19
C GLU A 19 -17.31 -38.49 -7.36
N PRO A 20 -18.42 -39.09 -7.86
CA PRO A 20 -19.63 -39.27 -7.06
C PRO A 20 -19.43 -40.23 -5.88
N GLY A 21 -18.58 -41.25 -6.03
CA GLY A 21 -18.26 -42.21 -4.97
C GLY A 21 -17.49 -41.58 -3.81
N GLU A 22 -16.50 -40.75 -4.10
CA GLU A 22 -15.78 -39.94 -3.11
C GLU A 22 -16.71 -38.93 -2.43
N GLY A 23 -17.57 -38.25 -3.21
CA GLY A 23 -18.58 -37.34 -2.67
C GLY A 23 -19.57 -38.04 -1.73
N LEU A 24 -20.00 -39.27 -2.06
CA LEU A 24 -20.87 -40.07 -1.20
C LEU A 24 -20.14 -40.52 0.08
N LYS A 25 -18.86 -40.91 -0.04
CA LYS A 25 -18.02 -41.31 1.10
C LYS A 25 -17.79 -40.15 2.07
N GLU A 26 -17.47 -38.97 1.55
CA GLU A 26 -17.33 -37.73 2.30
C GLU A 26 -18.66 -37.39 3.01
N LEU A 27 -19.80 -37.53 2.34
CA LEU A 27 -21.11 -37.26 2.92
C LEU A 27 -21.46 -38.24 4.05
N PHE A 28 -21.24 -39.54 3.88
CA PHE A 28 -21.47 -40.54 4.94
C PHE A 28 -20.51 -40.35 6.11
N TYR A 29 -19.23 -40.05 5.83
CA TYR A 29 -18.24 -39.77 6.87
C TYR A 29 -18.59 -38.50 7.67
N ARG A 30 -18.89 -37.38 7.01
CA ARG A 30 -19.35 -36.15 7.67
C ARG A 30 -20.63 -36.39 8.46
N SER A 31 -21.61 -37.08 7.88
CA SER A 31 -22.88 -37.36 8.55
C SER A 31 -22.72 -38.25 9.78
N SER A 32 -21.80 -39.24 9.74
CA SER A 32 -21.47 -40.09 10.89
C SER A 32 -20.76 -39.35 12.04
N ASN A 33 -20.06 -38.26 11.72
CA ASN A 33 -19.33 -37.42 12.69
C ASN A 33 -20.18 -36.30 13.27
N LEU A 34 -21.38 -36.05 12.75
CA LEU A 34 -22.33 -35.11 13.34
C LEU A 34 -22.89 -35.69 14.65
N GLN A 35 -22.73 -34.94 15.74
CA GLN A 35 -23.08 -35.35 17.11
C GLN A 35 -24.56 -35.80 17.24
N TYR A 36 -25.45 -35.21 16.45
CA TYR A 36 -26.87 -35.56 16.40
C TYR A 36 -27.09 -37.02 15.96
N PHE A 37 -26.47 -37.44 14.85
CA PHE A 37 -26.66 -38.80 14.33
C PHE A 37 -25.93 -39.86 15.15
N LYS A 38 -24.77 -39.52 15.71
CA LYS A 38 -23.93 -40.43 16.52
C LYS A 38 -24.66 -41.04 17.72
N ARG A 39 -25.72 -40.39 18.22
CA ARG A 39 -26.55 -40.87 19.34
C ARG A 39 -27.87 -41.53 18.91
N LEU A 40 -28.38 -41.24 17.72
CA LEU A 40 -29.69 -41.74 17.23
C LEU A 40 -29.59 -42.95 16.31
N ILE A 41 -28.59 -43.03 15.44
CA ILE A 41 -28.44 -44.10 14.45
C ILE A 41 -26.96 -44.44 14.21
N GLN A 42 -26.63 -45.71 13.99
CA GLN A 42 -25.28 -46.07 13.59
C GLN A 42 -25.19 -46.11 12.06
N ILE A 43 -24.53 -45.09 11.48
CA ILE A 43 -24.32 -44.97 10.04
C ILE A 43 -23.15 -45.88 9.63
N PRO A 44 -23.34 -46.87 8.75
CA PRO A 44 -22.29 -47.81 8.34
C PRO A 44 -21.21 -47.15 7.47
N GLN A 45 -19.97 -47.64 7.56
CA GLN A 45 -18.86 -47.17 6.73
C GLN A 45 -18.87 -47.85 5.35
N LEU A 46 -18.71 -47.05 4.30
CA LEU A 46 -18.61 -47.53 2.91
C LEU A 46 -17.21 -48.14 2.64
N PRO A 47 -17.12 -49.20 1.82
CA PRO A 47 -15.84 -49.80 1.40
C PRO A 47 -14.88 -48.79 0.74
N GLU A 48 -13.57 -49.03 0.81
CA GLU A 48 -12.55 -48.08 0.35
C GLU A 48 -12.56 -47.82 -1.16
N ASN A 49 -12.93 -48.81 -1.97
CA ASN A 49 -12.95 -48.72 -3.43
C ASN A 49 -14.37 -48.89 -3.97
N PRO A 50 -14.78 -48.12 -4.99
CA PRO A 50 -16.08 -48.31 -5.64
C PRO A 50 -16.14 -49.70 -6.32
N PRO A 51 -17.34 -50.30 -6.42
CA PRO A 51 -17.50 -51.62 -7.02
C PRO A 51 -17.02 -51.63 -8.47
N ASN A 52 -16.21 -52.63 -8.83
CA ASN A 52 -15.66 -52.73 -10.19
C ASN A 52 -16.70 -53.34 -11.15
N PHE A 53 -17.38 -52.47 -11.90
CA PHE A 53 -18.45 -52.85 -12.84
C PHE A 53 -17.97 -53.66 -14.06
N LEU A 54 -16.65 -53.84 -14.25
CA LEU A 54 -16.09 -54.62 -15.36
C LEU A 54 -16.00 -56.12 -15.04
N ARG A 55 -16.17 -56.52 -13.77
CA ARG A 55 -16.23 -57.92 -13.34
C ARG A 55 -17.59 -58.23 -12.72
N ALA A 56 -18.39 -59.05 -13.40
CA ALA A 56 -19.69 -59.50 -12.89
C ALA A 56 -19.61 -60.21 -11.51
N SER A 57 -18.49 -60.88 -11.22
CA SER A 57 -18.21 -61.51 -9.92
C SER A 57 -17.90 -60.54 -8.78
N ALA A 58 -17.49 -59.29 -9.08
CA ALA A 58 -17.24 -58.26 -8.07
C ALA A 58 -18.54 -57.55 -7.62
N LEU A 59 -19.61 -57.63 -8.44
CA LEU A 59 -20.93 -57.09 -8.10
C LEU A 59 -21.66 -57.97 -7.09
N SER A 60 -21.41 -59.29 -7.09
CA SER A 60 -21.95 -60.23 -6.11
C SER A 60 -21.27 -60.18 -4.74
N GLU A 61 -20.11 -59.53 -4.64
CA GLU A 61 -19.33 -59.39 -3.39
C GLU A 61 -19.72 -58.12 -2.60
N HIS A 62 -20.46 -57.20 -3.22
CA HIS A 62 -20.89 -55.93 -2.62
C HIS A 62 -22.20 -56.11 -1.84
N ILE A 63 -22.11 -56.17 -0.51
CA ILE A 63 -23.25 -56.29 0.41
C ILE A 63 -23.76 -54.89 0.76
N SER A 64 -25.05 -54.62 0.54
CA SER A 64 -25.68 -53.34 0.91
C SER A 64 -25.68 -53.16 2.43
N PRO A 65 -25.07 -52.10 2.98
CA PRO A 65 -25.01 -51.93 4.41
C PRO A 65 -26.38 -51.51 4.97
N VAL A 66 -26.88 -52.23 5.98
CA VAL A 66 -28.18 -52.01 6.61
C VAL A 66 -28.01 -51.11 7.84
N VAL A 67 -28.83 -50.06 7.95
CA VAL A 67 -28.86 -49.14 9.09
C VAL A 67 -29.44 -49.86 10.31
N VAL A 68 -28.69 -49.92 11.40
CA VAL A 68 -29.14 -50.49 12.68
C VAL A 68 -29.44 -49.34 13.65
N ILE A 69 -30.66 -49.33 14.21
CA ILE A 69 -31.08 -48.40 15.27
C ILE A 69 -30.73 -49.08 16.61
N PRO A 70 -29.75 -48.57 17.38
CA PRO A 70 -29.48 -49.07 18.73
C PRO A 70 -30.67 -48.75 19.63
N ALA A 71 -31.12 -49.72 20.45
CA ALA A 71 -32.15 -49.47 21.45
C ALA A 71 -31.69 -48.34 22.41
N GLU A 72 -32.59 -47.39 22.66
CA GLU A 72 -32.31 -46.11 23.33
C GLU A 72 -31.46 -46.25 24.58
N ALA A 73 -30.22 -45.75 24.52
CA ALA A 73 -29.44 -45.40 25.70
C ALA A 73 -29.68 -43.91 25.98
N SER A 74 -30.37 -43.68 27.10
CA SER A 74 -30.80 -42.41 27.67
C SER A 74 -29.70 -41.32 27.74
N SER A 75 -30.16 -40.09 27.47
CA SER A 75 -29.52 -38.78 27.65
C SER A 75 -28.59 -38.64 28.87
N PRO A 76 -27.40 -38.00 28.73
CA PRO A 76 -26.61 -37.53 29.86
C PRO A 76 -26.94 -36.06 30.11
N ASP A 77 -28.05 -35.80 30.80
CA ASP A 77 -28.32 -34.52 31.45
C ASP A 77 -29.22 -34.80 32.65
N SER A 78 -28.57 -35.08 33.79
CA SER A 78 -29.11 -35.03 35.16
C SER A 78 -27.98 -35.43 36.11
N GLU A 79 -27.33 -34.44 36.73
CA GLU A 79 -26.70 -34.71 38.03
C GLU A 79 -27.78 -35.05 39.06
N PRO A 80 -27.49 -35.93 40.03
CA PRO A 80 -28.49 -36.49 40.91
C PRO A 80 -28.93 -35.50 41.99
N ILE A 81 -30.22 -35.15 41.98
CA ILE A 81 -30.90 -34.73 43.21
C ILE A 81 -31.15 -36.02 43.98
N THR A 82 -30.36 -36.26 45.03
CA THR A 82 -30.68 -37.25 46.05
C THR A 82 -31.90 -36.78 46.83
N ASP A 83 -33.08 -37.18 46.36
CA ASP A 83 -34.28 -37.27 47.19
C ASP A 83 -34.41 -38.72 47.65
N LEU A 84 -33.95 -38.98 48.87
CA LEU A 84 -34.14 -40.23 49.58
C LEU A 84 -35.58 -40.29 50.09
N VAL A 85 -36.49 -40.75 49.22
CA VAL A 85 -37.76 -41.31 49.64
C VAL A 85 -37.96 -42.63 48.89
N GLU A 86 -37.59 -43.73 49.55
CA GLU A 86 -38.25 -45.01 49.35
C GLU A 86 -38.92 -45.45 50.64
N MET A 87 -40.16 -45.87 50.46
CA MET A 87 -41.19 -46.15 51.45
C MET A 87 -41.37 -47.66 51.55
N ASP A 88 -41.79 -48.09 52.74
CA ASP A 88 -42.37 -49.38 53.13
C ASP A 88 -41.45 -50.58 53.41
N THR A 89 -41.40 -50.91 54.71
CA THR A 89 -41.87 -52.23 55.13
C THR A 89 -42.95 -52.08 56.21
N ALA A 90 -44.21 -52.16 55.77
CA ALA A 90 -45.29 -52.57 56.64
C ALA A 90 -45.06 -54.04 57.04
N SER A 91 -44.92 -54.28 58.32
CA SER A 91 -45.16 -55.59 58.94
C SER A 91 -45.72 -55.36 60.33
N GLN A 92 -46.96 -55.81 60.48
CA GLN A 92 -47.79 -55.75 61.67
C GLN A 92 -47.19 -56.54 62.84
N SER A 93 -47.24 -55.97 64.04
CA SER A 93 -47.69 -56.65 65.27
C SER A 93 -48.08 -55.54 66.26
N LEU A 94 -49.35 -55.32 66.61
CA LEU A 94 -50.16 -56.16 67.49
C LEU A 94 -49.37 -56.72 68.67
N PHE A 95 -48.84 -55.85 69.53
CA PHE A 95 -48.66 -56.15 70.95
C PHE A 95 -48.96 -54.91 71.79
N ASP A 96 -50.19 -54.91 72.32
CA ASP A 96 -50.57 -54.54 73.68
C ASP A 96 -49.91 -53.30 74.34
N ASN A 97 -50.76 -52.29 74.54
CA ASN A 97 -50.71 -51.30 75.63
C ASN A 97 -50.83 -51.99 77.01
N LYS A 98 -49.94 -52.94 77.31
CA LYS A 98 -49.98 -53.81 78.48
C LYS A 98 -48.59 -54.09 79.03
N PHE A 99 -47.71 -53.09 78.95
CA PHE A 99 -46.42 -53.11 79.64
C PHE A 99 -46.35 -52.07 80.77
N ASP A 100 -47.17 -51.01 80.72
CA ASP A 100 -47.29 -50.00 81.79
C ASP A 100 -48.27 -50.36 82.91
N ASP A 101 -48.97 -51.50 82.80
CA ASP A 101 -49.89 -52.03 83.83
C ASP A 101 -49.37 -53.31 84.53
N ILE A 102 -48.14 -53.75 84.24
CA ILE A 102 -47.53 -54.95 84.87
C ILE A 102 -46.45 -54.59 85.89
N PHE A 103 -45.83 -53.40 85.82
CA PHE A 103 -44.97 -52.86 86.88
C PHE A 103 -45.70 -51.79 87.70
N GLY A 104 -46.75 -52.26 88.38
CA GLY A 104 -47.29 -51.74 89.64
C GLY A 104 -46.99 -50.29 90.01
N SER A 105 -47.90 -49.40 89.62
CA SER A 105 -48.32 -48.36 90.54
C SER A 105 -49.08 -49.02 91.70
N SER A 106 -48.38 -49.28 92.82
CA SER A 106 -48.94 -49.17 94.18
C SER A 106 -47.90 -49.52 95.25
N PHE A 107 -47.68 -48.56 96.15
CA PHE A 107 -47.46 -48.74 97.59
C PHE A 107 -47.02 -50.14 98.07
N SER A 108 -45.72 -50.33 98.32
CA SER A 108 -45.27 -51.13 99.45
C SER A 108 -43.85 -50.73 99.85
N SER A 109 -43.70 -50.41 101.12
CA SER A 109 -42.45 -50.48 101.89
C SER A 109 -41.53 -51.60 101.41
N ASP A 110 -40.38 -51.25 100.84
CA ASP A 110 -39.30 -52.20 100.56
C ASP A 110 -38.07 -51.86 101.45
N PRO A 111 -37.64 -52.74 102.37
CA PRO A 111 -36.50 -52.52 103.26
C PRO A 111 -35.13 -52.61 102.59
N PHE A 112 -35.05 -52.85 101.28
CA PHE A 112 -33.79 -53.05 100.55
C PHE A 112 -33.64 -52.08 99.36
N ASN A 113 -33.66 -50.77 99.66
CA ASN A 113 -33.22 -49.75 98.71
C ASN A 113 -31.68 -49.68 98.68
N PHE A 114 -31.05 -50.35 97.72
CA PHE A 114 -29.60 -50.28 97.48
C PHE A 114 -29.13 -48.96 96.82
N ASN A 115 -30.02 -47.99 96.56
CA ASN A 115 -29.67 -46.74 95.88
C ASN A 115 -28.90 -45.73 96.75
N SER A 116 -28.56 -46.09 97.99
CA SER A 116 -27.82 -45.25 98.96
C SER A 116 -26.34 -45.59 99.11
N GLN A 117 -25.76 -46.49 98.30
CA GLN A 117 -24.34 -46.86 98.42
C GLN A 117 -23.35 -45.92 97.72
N ASN A 118 -23.81 -45.04 96.84
CA ASN A 118 -23.02 -43.89 96.39
C ASN A 118 -23.58 -42.66 97.11
N GLY A 119 -22.84 -42.12 98.08
CA GLY A 119 -23.23 -41.01 98.96
C GLY A 119 -23.45 -39.65 98.29
N MET A 120 -24.18 -39.63 97.18
CA MET A 120 -24.58 -38.46 96.42
C MET A 120 -26.07 -38.23 96.66
N ASN A 121 -26.43 -37.08 97.22
CA ASN A 121 -27.83 -36.73 97.47
C ASN A 121 -28.57 -36.55 96.14
N LYS A 122 -29.90 -36.72 96.14
CA LYS A 122 -30.73 -36.59 94.93
C LYS A 122 -30.50 -35.25 94.23
N ASP A 123 -30.37 -34.17 95.01
CA ASP A 123 -30.11 -32.82 94.50
C ASP A 123 -28.74 -32.70 93.79
N ASP A 124 -27.73 -33.49 94.19
CA ASP A 124 -26.42 -33.51 93.53
C ASP A 124 -26.46 -34.29 92.21
N LYS A 125 -27.28 -35.34 92.13
CA LYS A 125 -27.55 -36.07 90.89
C LYS A 125 -28.30 -35.17 89.90
N ASP A 126 -29.31 -34.45 90.36
CA ASP A 126 -30.10 -33.54 89.53
C ASP A 126 -29.24 -32.34 89.04
N ARG A 127 -28.34 -31.81 89.88
CA ARG A 127 -27.36 -30.79 89.47
C ARG A 127 -26.38 -31.28 88.41
N LEU A 128 -25.87 -32.51 88.55
CA LEU A 128 -24.98 -33.11 87.56
C LEU A 128 -25.70 -33.35 86.23
N ILE A 129 -26.96 -33.80 86.29
CA ILE A 129 -27.81 -33.98 85.12
C ILE A 129 -28.03 -32.64 84.40
N GLU A 130 -28.36 -31.57 85.12
CA GLU A 130 -28.48 -30.23 84.54
C GLU A 130 -27.17 -29.75 83.92
N GLN A 131 -26.03 -29.99 84.58
CA GLN A 131 -24.72 -29.62 84.04
C GLN A 131 -24.43 -30.38 82.73
N LEU A 132 -24.65 -31.69 82.70
CA LEU A 132 -24.47 -32.51 81.50
C LEU A 132 -25.42 -32.10 80.37
N TYR A 133 -26.68 -31.74 80.68
CA TYR A 133 -27.61 -31.22 79.67
C TYR A 133 -27.14 -29.89 79.08
N ARG A 134 -26.57 -29.00 79.90
CA ARG A 134 -25.98 -27.72 79.42
C ARG A 134 -24.74 -27.97 78.58
N GLU A 135 -23.85 -28.88 78.98
CA GLU A 135 -22.67 -29.26 78.19
C GLU A 135 -23.07 -29.91 76.85
N ILE A 136 -24.07 -30.80 76.85
CA ILE A 136 -24.61 -31.41 75.62
C ILE A 136 -25.22 -30.34 74.72
N ALA A 137 -25.91 -29.33 75.28
CA ALA A 137 -26.47 -28.24 74.50
C ALA A 137 -25.37 -27.36 73.87
N ALA A 138 -24.33 -27.00 74.64
CA ALA A 138 -23.20 -26.21 74.15
C ALA A 138 -22.42 -26.95 73.06
N LEU A 139 -22.13 -28.25 73.25
CA LEU A 139 -21.45 -29.08 72.25
C LEU A 139 -22.27 -29.24 70.97
N LYS A 140 -23.61 -29.32 71.07
CA LYS A 140 -24.49 -29.32 69.89
C LYS A 140 -24.43 -28.01 69.13
N GLU A 141 -24.40 -26.89 69.83
CA GLU A 141 -24.28 -25.56 69.22
C GLU A 141 -22.92 -25.38 68.53
N GLU A 142 -21.82 -25.80 69.16
CA GLU A 142 -20.49 -25.80 68.53
C GLU A 142 -20.44 -26.68 67.28
N LEU A 143 -21.08 -27.85 67.32
CA LEU A 143 -21.14 -28.77 66.18
C LEU A 143 -21.96 -28.18 65.02
N GLU A 144 -23.08 -27.51 65.31
CA GLU A 144 -23.85 -26.79 64.28
C GLU A 144 -23.09 -25.58 63.72
N ASN A 145 -22.34 -24.85 64.55
CA ASN A 145 -21.47 -23.77 64.09
C ASN A 145 -20.36 -24.30 63.16
N PHE A 146 -19.70 -25.40 63.52
CA PHE A 146 -18.68 -26.03 62.68
C PHE A 146 -19.25 -26.55 61.35
N LYS A 147 -20.45 -27.14 61.38
CA LYS A 147 -21.18 -27.53 60.15
C LYS A 147 -21.48 -26.32 59.28
N ALA A 148 -21.95 -25.22 59.85
CA ALA A 148 -22.26 -23.99 59.12
C ALA A 148 -20.99 -23.35 58.51
N GLU A 149 -19.86 -23.40 59.22
CA GLU A 149 -18.55 -22.97 58.70
C GLU A 149 -18.07 -23.85 57.54
N SER A 150 -18.16 -25.18 57.70
CA SER A 150 -17.82 -26.14 56.65
C SER A 150 -18.69 -25.97 55.41
N ALA A 151 -20.01 -25.76 55.59
CA ALA A 151 -20.94 -25.49 54.50
C ALA A 151 -20.60 -24.18 53.75
N ARG A 152 -20.28 -23.10 54.49
CA ARG A 152 -19.81 -21.83 53.90
C ARG A 152 -18.52 -22.02 53.10
N GLY A 153 -17.55 -22.76 53.65
CA GLY A 153 -16.30 -23.09 52.94
C GLY A 153 -16.54 -23.91 51.67
N SER A 154 -17.45 -24.88 51.71
CA SER A 154 -17.83 -25.69 50.54
C SER A 154 -18.47 -24.85 49.44
N VAL A 155 -19.35 -23.90 49.79
CA VAL A 155 -19.97 -22.98 48.82
C VAL A 155 -18.92 -22.04 48.20
N GLN A 156 -17.98 -21.51 48.99
CA GLN A 156 -16.91 -20.65 48.48
C GLN A 156 -15.99 -21.40 47.51
N LEU A 157 -15.60 -22.64 47.84
CA LEU A 157 -14.78 -23.48 46.96
C LEU A 157 -15.52 -23.84 45.66
N ARG A 158 -16.83 -24.12 45.74
CA ARG A 158 -17.66 -24.39 44.56
C ARG A 158 -17.78 -23.16 43.66
N GLY A 159 -17.94 -21.97 44.26
CA GLY A 159 -17.91 -20.70 43.52
C GLY A 159 -16.58 -20.50 42.79
N ARG A 160 -15.46 -20.72 43.48
CA ARG A 160 -14.13 -20.60 42.87
C ARG A 160 -13.89 -21.63 41.76
N ALA A 161 -14.40 -22.86 41.92
CA ALA A 161 -14.33 -23.88 40.87
C ALA A 161 -15.12 -23.45 39.63
N SER A 162 -16.33 -22.92 39.80
CA SER A 162 -17.15 -22.42 38.69
C SER A 162 -16.53 -21.22 37.98
N GLU A 163 -15.90 -20.30 38.72
CA GLU A 163 -15.14 -19.18 38.12
C GLU A 163 -13.97 -19.70 37.26
N LEU A 164 -13.18 -20.63 37.79
CA LEU A 164 -12.05 -21.22 37.06
C LEU A 164 -12.50 -22.01 35.81
N GLU A 165 -13.66 -22.67 35.87
CA GLU A 165 -14.25 -23.34 34.71
C GLU A 165 -14.69 -22.35 33.63
N ALA A 166 -15.28 -21.21 34.02
CA ALA A 166 -15.64 -20.13 33.10
C ALA A 166 -14.40 -19.48 32.47
N GLU A 167 -13.37 -19.17 33.27
CA GLU A 167 -12.08 -18.66 32.78
C GLU A 167 -11.44 -19.65 31.79
N LEU A 168 -11.47 -20.96 32.07
CA LEU A 168 -10.94 -21.99 31.16
C LEU A 168 -11.71 -22.02 29.83
N ALA A 169 -13.04 -21.93 29.86
CA ALA A 169 -13.87 -21.91 28.66
C ALA A 169 -13.59 -20.67 27.80
N GLU A 170 -13.41 -19.50 28.43
CA GLU A 170 -13.03 -18.27 27.74
C GLU A 170 -11.65 -18.39 27.09
N GLN A 171 -10.66 -18.94 27.80
CA GLN A 171 -9.32 -19.18 27.24
C GLN A 171 -9.35 -20.15 26.05
N GLN A 172 -10.20 -21.19 26.09
CA GLN A 172 -10.37 -22.11 24.97
C GLN A 172 -11.00 -21.42 23.75
N HIS A 173 -12.00 -20.57 23.96
CA HIS A 173 -12.62 -19.79 22.89
C HIS A 173 -11.62 -18.81 22.26
N LEU A 174 -10.86 -18.06 23.07
CA LEU A 174 -9.83 -17.14 22.58
C LEU A 174 -8.73 -17.88 21.80
N LYS A 175 -8.32 -19.06 22.26
CA LYS A 175 -7.36 -19.91 21.54
C LYS A 175 -7.91 -20.36 20.18
N GLN A 176 -9.16 -20.80 20.11
CA GLN A 176 -9.79 -21.21 18.86
C GLN A 176 -9.87 -20.03 17.89
N GLN A 177 -10.31 -18.86 18.36
CA GLN A 177 -10.36 -17.64 17.56
C GLN A 177 -8.97 -17.27 17.01
N ALA A 178 -7.93 -17.31 17.84
CA ALA A 178 -6.55 -17.04 17.39
C ALA A 178 -6.06 -18.08 16.37
N GLN A 179 -6.51 -19.33 16.47
CA GLN A 179 -6.19 -20.37 15.51
C GLN A 179 -6.88 -20.12 14.16
N ASP A 180 -8.17 -19.78 14.17
CA ASP A 180 -8.94 -19.46 12.96
C ASP A 180 -8.36 -18.21 12.26
N GLU A 181 -7.99 -17.18 13.02
CA GLU A 181 -7.29 -16.00 12.50
C GLU A 181 -5.93 -16.36 11.90
N SER A 182 -5.17 -17.27 12.52
CA SER A 182 -3.90 -17.74 11.98
C SER A 182 -4.06 -18.53 10.68
N GLU A 183 -5.10 -19.35 10.57
CA GLU A 183 -5.44 -20.09 9.36
C GLU A 183 -5.88 -19.15 8.23
N PHE A 184 -6.69 -18.14 8.55
CA PHE A 184 -7.07 -17.08 7.62
C PHE A 184 -5.85 -16.31 7.09
N LEU A 185 -4.95 -15.88 7.99
CA LEU A 185 -3.73 -15.17 7.60
C LEU A 185 -2.79 -16.04 6.76
N ARG A 186 -2.74 -17.36 7.01
CA ARG A 186 -1.98 -18.28 6.15
C ARG A 186 -2.58 -18.39 4.75
N ALA A 187 -3.90 -18.50 4.64
CA ALA A 187 -4.58 -18.54 3.34
C ALA A 187 -4.36 -17.23 2.54
N GLU A 188 -4.44 -16.08 3.21
CA GLU A 188 -4.17 -14.78 2.59
C GLU A 188 -2.70 -14.67 2.12
N LEU A 189 -1.75 -15.17 2.92
CA LEU A 189 -0.34 -15.23 2.51
C LEU A 189 -0.09 -16.15 1.31
N GLU A 190 -0.80 -17.29 1.20
CA GLU A 190 -0.69 -18.17 0.04
C GLU A 190 -1.26 -17.53 -1.23
N GLU A 191 -2.39 -16.84 -1.12
CA GLU A 191 -2.98 -16.11 -2.24
C GLU A 191 -2.06 -14.96 -2.69
N LEU A 192 -1.47 -14.20 -1.77
CA LEU A 192 -0.49 -13.16 -2.09
C LEU A 192 0.78 -13.73 -2.75
N LYS A 193 1.24 -14.91 -2.34
CA LYS A 193 2.37 -15.60 -3.00
C LYS A 193 2.02 -15.99 -4.42
N LYS A 194 0.83 -16.54 -4.65
CA LYS A 194 0.35 -16.91 -5.98
C LYS A 194 0.25 -15.68 -6.90
N GLN A 195 -0.31 -14.58 -6.39
CA GLN A 195 -0.34 -13.31 -7.12
C GLN A 195 1.07 -12.81 -7.46
N ARG A 196 2.02 -12.89 -6.51
CA ARG A 196 3.42 -12.55 -6.76
C ARG A 196 4.02 -13.41 -7.87
N GLU A 197 3.81 -14.72 -7.85
CA GLU A 197 4.29 -15.62 -8.90
C GLU A 197 3.69 -15.30 -10.27
N ASP A 198 2.41 -14.98 -10.34
CA ASP A 198 1.75 -14.61 -11.58
C ASP A 198 2.24 -13.24 -12.10
N THR A 199 2.51 -12.29 -11.21
CA THR A 199 3.18 -11.03 -11.59
C THR A 199 4.59 -11.25 -12.11
N GLU A 200 5.37 -12.16 -11.52
CA GLU A 200 6.70 -12.51 -12.03
C GLU A 200 6.62 -13.19 -13.41
N LYS A 201 5.63 -14.07 -13.62
CA LYS A 201 5.40 -14.70 -14.95
C LYS A 201 5.05 -13.64 -15.99
N ALA A 202 4.16 -12.69 -15.64
CA ALA A 202 3.80 -11.58 -16.52
C ALA A 202 5.00 -10.66 -16.80
N GLN A 203 5.86 -10.41 -15.82
CA GLN A 203 7.07 -9.61 -16.02
C GLN A 203 8.05 -10.33 -16.97
N ARG A 204 8.23 -11.66 -16.83
CA ARG A 204 9.04 -12.45 -17.77
C ARG A 204 8.48 -12.43 -19.19
N SER A 205 7.16 -12.55 -19.36
CA SER A 205 6.56 -12.47 -20.70
C SER A 205 6.73 -11.08 -21.32
N LEU A 206 6.59 -10.01 -20.53
CA LEU A 206 6.82 -8.64 -20.97
C LEU A 206 8.27 -8.43 -21.43
N THR A 207 9.27 -8.91 -20.68
CA THR A 207 10.68 -8.83 -21.10
C THR A 207 10.97 -9.58 -22.40
N GLU A 208 10.31 -10.71 -22.66
CA GLU A 208 10.45 -11.44 -23.93
C GLU A 208 9.77 -10.70 -25.09
N ILE A 209 8.63 -10.04 -24.84
CA ILE A 209 7.95 -9.18 -25.82
C ILE A 209 8.83 -7.97 -26.14
N GLU A 210 9.43 -7.30 -25.15
CA GLU A 210 10.36 -6.19 -25.35
C GLU A 210 11.57 -6.61 -26.18
N ARG A 211 12.16 -7.77 -25.89
CA ARG A 211 13.28 -8.32 -26.68
C ARG A 211 12.89 -8.56 -28.14
N ARG A 212 11.66 -9.06 -28.39
CA ARG A 212 11.13 -9.25 -29.75
C ARG A 212 10.86 -7.92 -30.44
N ALA A 213 10.34 -6.92 -29.73
CA ALA A 213 10.13 -5.58 -30.25
C ALA A 213 11.46 -4.93 -30.67
N GLN A 214 12.48 -4.98 -29.82
CA GLN A 214 13.83 -4.49 -30.15
C GLN A 214 14.42 -5.20 -31.37
N ALA A 215 14.27 -6.53 -31.47
CA ALA A 215 14.73 -7.27 -32.64
C ALA A 215 14.00 -6.85 -33.93
N ASN A 216 12.70 -6.57 -33.85
CA ASN A 216 11.93 -6.05 -34.98
C ASN A 216 12.35 -4.62 -35.34
N GLU A 217 12.56 -3.75 -34.36
CA GLU A 217 13.04 -2.38 -34.58
C GLU A 217 14.40 -2.38 -35.29
N GLN A 218 15.33 -3.24 -34.87
CA GLN A 218 16.61 -3.43 -35.56
C GLN A 218 16.44 -3.89 -37.02
N ARG A 219 15.45 -4.75 -37.31
CA ARG A 219 15.14 -5.17 -38.69
C ARG A 219 14.59 -4.01 -39.51
N TYR A 220 13.70 -3.19 -38.94
CA TYR A 220 13.18 -2.00 -39.60
C TYR A 220 14.28 -0.97 -39.88
N SER A 221 15.19 -0.74 -38.93
CA SER A 221 16.34 0.16 -39.12
C SER A 221 17.24 -0.32 -40.26
N LYS A 222 17.56 -1.62 -40.32
CA LYS A 222 18.31 -2.20 -41.45
C LYS A 222 17.59 -2.06 -42.78
N LEU A 223 16.27 -2.27 -42.80
CA LEU A 223 15.47 -2.10 -44.02
C LEU A 223 15.44 -0.63 -44.47
N LYS A 224 15.34 0.31 -43.53
CA LYS A 224 15.38 1.75 -43.78
C LYS A 224 16.73 2.17 -44.35
N GLU A 225 17.84 1.66 -43.80
CA GLU A 225 19.18 1.86 -44.37
C GLU A 225 19.25 1.35 -45.81
N LYS A 226 18.78 0.13 -46.08
CA LYS A 226 18.76 -0.44 -47.44
C LYS A 226 17.88 0.34 -48.41
N TYR A 227 16.72 0.83 -47.96
CA TYR A 227 15.87 1.69 -48.76
C TYR A 227 16.55 3.03 -49.07
N SER A 228 17.21 3.64 -48.07
CA SER A 228 17.99 4.86 -48.25
C SER A 228 19.14 4.67 -49.24
N GLU A 229 19.90 3.58 -49.13
CA GLU A 229 20.94 3.20 -50.09
C GLU A 229 20.36 3.04 -51.51
N LEU A 230 19.20 2.40 -51.66
CA LEU A 230 18.56 2.21 -52.96
C LEU A 230 18.11 3.54 -53.57
N VAL A 231 17.50 4.42 -52.78
CA VAL A 231 17.11 5.76 -53.22
C VAL A 231 18.32 6.59 -53.65
N GLN A 232 19.40 6.54 -52.86
CA GLN A 232 20.64 7.23 -53.19
C GLN A 232 21.26 6.69 -54.49
N ASN A 233 21.33 5.37 -54.64
CA ASN A 233 21.81 4.72 -55.86
C ASN A 233 20.96 5.11 -57.08
N HIS A 234 19.64 5.17 -56.93
CA HIS A 234 18.76 5.60 -58.01
C HIS A 234 19.02 7.07 -58.40
N ALA A 235 19.18 7.97 -57.43
CA ALA A 235 19.52 9.36 -57.68
C ALA A 235 20.89 9.52 -58.37
N ASP A 236 21.89 8.73 -57.96
CA ASP A 236 23.22 8.72 -58.57
C ASP A 236 23.17 8.17 -60.01
N LEU A 237 22.37 7.13 -60.27
CA LEU A 237 22.14 6.60 -61.63
C LEU A 237 21.44 7.62 -62.53
N LEU A 238 20.46 8.37 -62.02
CA LEU A 238 19.82 9.45 -62.77
C LEU A 238 20.83 10.56 -63.13
N ARG A 239 21.69 10.96 -62.19
CA ARG A 239 22.77 11.92 -62.46
C ARG A 239 23.75 11.40 -63.51
N LYS A 240 24.16 10.13 -63.42
CA LYS A 240 25.03 9.50 -64.44
C LYS A 240 24.36 9.42 -65.81
N ASN A 241 23.07 9.09 -65.87
CA ASN A 241 22.32 9.02 -67.12
C ASN A 241 22.21 10.41 -67.78
N ALA A 242 21.94 11.46 -66.99
CA ALA A 242 21.93 12.84 -67.47
C ALA A 242 23.31 13.26 -68.01
N GLU A 243 24.39 12.90 -67.31
CA GLU A 243 25.77 13.18 -67.76
C GLU A 243 26.12 12.43 -69.06
N VAL A 244 25.78 11.14 -69.17
CA VAL A 244 25.97 10.37 -70.40
C VAL A 244 25.15 10.97 -71.54
N THR A 245 23.92 11.40 -71.28
CA THR A 245 23.08 12.08 -72.29
C THR A 245 23.74 13.37 -72.77
N LYS A 246 24.29 14.17 -71.86
CA LYS A 246 25.06 15.38 -72.19
C LYS A 246 26.29 15.04 -73.04
N GLN A 247 27.07 14.04 -72.66
CA GLN A 247 28.23 13.58 -73.42
C GLN A 247 27.84 13.12 -74.84
N VAL A 248 26.72 12.39 -74.99
CA VAL A 248 26.20 11.99 -76.29
C VAL A 248 25.79 13.20 -77.14
N THR A 249 25.17 14.23 -76.55
CA THR A 249 24.83 15.45 -77.29
C THR A 249 26.06 16.20 -77.78
N VAL A 250 27.10 16.32 -76.94
CA VAL A 250 28.36 16.96 -77.32
C VAL A 250 29.06 16.15 -78.42
N ALA A 251 29.11 14.82 -78.30
CA ALA A 251 29.70 13.95 -79.31
C ALA A 251 28.98 14.05 -80.65
N ARG A 252 27.64 14.15 -80.66
CA ARG A 252 26.86 14.38 -81.88
C ARG A 252 27.13 15.74 -82.51
N GLN A 253 27.29 16.78 -81.69
CA GLN A 253 27.65 18.11 -82.19
C GLN A 253 29.03 18.10 -82.85
N ALA A 254 30.03 17.52 -82.17
CA ALA A 254 31.38 17.36 -82.70
C ALA A 254 31.40 16.51 -83.99
N GLN A 255 30.60 15.44 -84.06
CA GLN A 255 30.45 14.65 -85.30
C GLN A 255 29.88 15.51 -86.43
N GLY A 256 28.85 16.33 -86.15
CA GLY A 256 28.28 17.25 -87.15
C GLY A 256 29.26 18.35 -87.58
N ASP A 257 30.16 18.80 -86.69
CA ASP A 257 31.26 19.72 -87.03
C ASP A 257 32.26 19.05 -87.98
N VAL A 258 32.69 17.82 -87.67
CA VAL A 258 33.61 17.04 -88.52
C VAL A 258 32.98 16.74 -89.89
N GLU A 259 31.69 16.42 -89.96
CA GLU A 259 30.98 16.22 -91.23
C GLU A 259 30.93 17.51 -92.07
N ARG A 260 30.80 18.68 -91.44
CA ARG A 260 30.87 19.99 -92.11
C ARG A 260 32.27 20.28 -92.62
N GLU A 261 33.30 20.13 -91.78
CA GLU A 261 34.70 20.31 -92.19
C GLU A 261 35.08 19.34 -93.31
N LYS A 262 34.63 18.08 -93.25
CA LYS A 262 34.83 17.11 -94.32
C LYS A 262 34.22 17.60 -95.63
N LYS A 263 32.99 18.13 -95.59
CA LYS A 263 32.32 18.67 -96.78
C LYS A 263 33.03 19.90 -97.35
N GLU A 264 33.49 20.81 -96.49
CA GLU A 264 34.29 21.97 -96.91
C GLU A 264 35.62 21.56 -97.52
N LEU A 265 36.29 20.55 -96.96
CA LEU A 265 37.50 19.97 -97.51
C LEU A 265 37.25 19.30 -98.86
N GLU A 266 36.19 18.51 -98.99
CA GLU A 266 35.75 17.92 -100.26
C GLU A 266 35.48 19.01 -101.32
N ASP A 267 34.74 20.06 -100.98
CA ASP A 267 34.48 21.20 -101.88
C ASP A 267 35.78 21.93 -102.25
N SER A 268 36.71 22.11 -101.31
CA SER A 268 38.01 22.74 -101.55
C SER A 268 38.92 21.88 -102.44
N PHE A 269 38.87 20.56 -102.26
CA PHE A 269 39.59 19.60 -103.08
C PHE A 269 39.05 19.59 -104.50
N GLN A 270 37.72 19.61 -104.66
CA GLN A 270 37.07 19.72 -105.96
C GLN A 270 37.48 21.02 -106.67
N ARG A 271 37.49 22.16 -105.98
CA ARG A 271 37.99 23.43 -106.53
C ARG A 271 39.47 23.38 -106.90
N SER A 272 40.30 22.72 -106.08
CA SER A 272 41.73 22.56 -106.37
C SER A 272 41.94 21.64 -107.58
N GLN A 273 41.13 20.59 -107.73
CA GLN A 273 41.12 19.72 -108.89
C GLN A 273 40.69 20.47 -110.15
N GLU A 274 39.62 21.27 -110.09
CA GLU A 274 39.20 22.16 -111.18
C GLU A 274 40.30 23.17 -111.54
N GLN A 275 40.95 23.79 -110.55
CA GLN A 275 42.10 24.66 -110.78
C GLN A 275 43.29 23.93 -111.41
N ALA A 276 43.53 22.67 -111.03
CA ALA A 276 44.59 21.84 -111.62
C ALA A 276 44.27 21.47 -113.08
N GLU A 277 43.01 21.18 -113.40
CA GLU A 277 42.55 20.96 -114.77
C GLU A 277 42.69 22.22 -115.63
N VAL A 278 42.31 23.39 -115.10
CA VAL A 278 42.53 24.70 -115.75
C VAL A 278 44.03 25.00 -115.91
N LEU A 279 44.86 24.65 -114.93
CA LEU A 279 46.31 24.78 -115.05
C LEU A 279 46.88 23.86 -116.13
N ASP A 280 46.34 22.65 -116.28
CA ASP A 280 46.78 21.72 -117.32
C ASP A 280 46.32 22.16 -118.72
N THR A 281 45.12 22.74 -118.84
CA THR A 281 44.69 23.40 -120.09
C THR A 281 45.59 24.59 -120.41
N LEU A 282 45.87 25.45 -119.42
CA LEU A 282 46.80 26.58 -119.59
C LEU A 282 48.22 26.11 -119.88
N LYS A 283 48.69 24.98 -119.36
CA LYS A 283 49.99 24.40 -119.72
C LYS A 283 50.00 23.89 -121.16
N ARG A 284 48.91 23.31 -121.64
CA ARG A 284 48.75 22.90 -123.05
C ARG A 284 48.69 24.11 -123.97
N GLU A 285 47.97 25.16 -123.59
CA GLU A 285 47.93 26.45 -124.29
C GLU A 285 49.28 27.18 -124.23
N LEU A 286 49.98 27.16 -123.11
CA LEU A 286 51.34 27.70 -122.98
C LEU A 286 52.34 26.86 -123.77
N ALA A 287 52.17 25.54 -123.88
CA ALA A 287 53.00 24.69 -124.73
C ALA A 287 52.75 24.99 -126.21
N ALA A 288 51.49 25.16 -126.62
CA ALA A 288 51.11 25.61 -127.96
C ALA A 288 51.65 27.02 -128.25
N SER A 289 51.45 27.95 -127.33
CA SER A 289 51.98 29.32 -127.37
C SER A 289 53.52 29.34 -127.29
N ARG A 290 54.17 28.40 -126.60
CA ARG A 290 55.63 28.20 -126.63
C ARG A 290 56.09 27.64 -127.96
N GLN A 291 55.30 26.79 -128.61
CA GLN A 291 55.59 26.31 -129.96
C GLN A 291 55.45 27.46 -130.97
N GLU A 292 54.42 28.30 -130.82
CA GLU A 292 54.23 29.55 -131.58
C GLU A 292 55.30 30.60 -131.26
N LEU A 293 55.72 30.71 -130.00
CA LEU A 293 56.81 31.57 -129.55
C LEU A 293 58.18 31.02 -129.93
N GLN A 294 58.36 29.71 -130.14
CA GLN A 294 59.60 29.13 -130.66
C GLN A 294 59.73 29.37 -132.18
N VAL A 295 58.59 29.48 -132.88
CA VAL A 295 58.49 29.95 -134.26
C VAL A 295 58.69 31.47 -134.35
N LEU A 296 58.26 32.24 -133.35
CA LEU A 296 58.48 33.69 -133.28
C LEU A 296 59.82 34.10 -132.61
N GLN A 297 60.47 33.24 -131.83
CA GLN A 297 61.80 33.43 -131.19
C GLN A 297 62.97 33.20 -132.15
N GLY A 298 62.71 32.75 -133.39
CA GLY A 298 63.63 32.95 -134.51
C GLY A 298 63.66 34.40 -135.01
N THR A 299 62.74 35.25 -134.55
CA THR A 299 62.56 36.63 -135.03
C THR A 299 62.74 37.60 -133.87
N LEU A 300 64.00 37.96 -133.62
CA LEU A 300 64.44 39.17 -132.89
C LEU A 300 64.14 39.18 -131.37
N GLU A 301 65.14 38.89 -130.54
CA GLU A 301 65.94 39.94 -129.87
C GLU A 301 65.10 41.09 -129.29
N SER A 302 65.11 41.23 -127.96
CA SER A 302 65.30 42.52 -127.23
C SER A 302 64.49 42.64 -125.92
N SER A 303 65.26 42.90 -124.86
CA SER A 303 64.94 43.76 -123.70
C SER A 303 64.01 43.25 -122.59
N THR A 304 64.66 42.80 -121.50
CA THR A 304 64.59 43.29 -120.10
C THR A 304 63.28 43.97 -119.62
N GLN A 305 62.57 43.44 -118.62
CA GLN A 305 62.78 43.47 -117.15
C GLN A 305 62.20 44.73 -116.44
N VAL A 306 61.62 44.50 -115.23
CA VAL A 306 61.69 45.34 -113.98
C VAL A 306 60.34 45.79 -113.34
N ARG A 307 60.12 45.30 -112.09
CA ARG A 307 59.54 45.92 -110.83
C ARG A 307 58.17 46.62 -110.83
N ALA A 308 57.51 46.92 -109.69
CA ALA A 308 57.48 46.50 -108.27
C ALA A 308 56.47 47.41 -107.51
N HIS A 309 56.29 47.12 -106.21
CA HIS A 309 55.72 47.95 -105.12
C HIS A 309 54.18 47.96 -105.01
N GLY A 310 53.53 47.97 -103.84
CA GLY A 310 53.90 48.03 -102.42
C GLY A 310 52.62 47.96 -101.54
N TRP A 311 52.77 47.69 -100.24
CA TRP A 311 51.71 47.57 -99.20
C TRP A 311 51.47 48.89 -98.42
N PRO A 312 50.32 49.04 -97.72
CA PRO A 312 50.40 49.21 -96.25
C PRO A 312 49.23 48.68 -95.37
N LEU A 313 49.61 48.33 -94.12
CA LEU A 313 48.95 48.44 -92.80
C LEU A 313 47.40 48.53 -92.66
N THR A 314 46.79 47.50 -92.02
CA THR A 314 45.45 47.57 -91.36
C THR A 314 45.28 46.61 -90.15
N ARG A 315 46.32 45.90 -89.69
CA ARG A 315 46.19 44.82 -88.68
C ARG A 315 46.30 45.26 -87.21
N ILE A 316 46.68 46.51 -86.93
CA ILE A 316 47.03 46.96 -85.58
C ILE A 316 45.81 47.53 -84.81
N ALA A 317 44.78 48.02 -85.50
CA ALA A 317 43.62 48.63 -84.87
C ALA A 317 42.60 47.63 -84.28
N SER A 318 42.55 46.38 -84.77
CA SER A 318 41.55 45.40 -84.33
C SER A 318 41.88 44.71 -83.01
N LEU A 319 43.17 44.69 -82.63
CA LEU A 319 43.63 43.97 -81.43
C LEU A 319 43.53 44.79 -80.13
N GLU A 320 43.42 46.12 -80.23
CA GLU A 320 43.23 46.99 -79.06
C GLU A 320 41.77 46.98 -78.57
N GLN A 321 40.81 46.72 -79.46
CA GLN A 321 39.38 46.68 -79.14
C GLN A 321 38.96 45.42 -78.35
N GLU A 322 39.63 44.29 -78.56
CA GLU A 322 39.34 43.03 -77.85
C GLU A 322 39.88 43.01 -76.40
N ARG A 323 40.97 43.73 -76.13
CA ARG A 323 41.55 43.86 -74.79
C ARG A 323 40.60 44.57 -73.83
N ASP A 324 39.96 45.64 -74.29
CA ASP A 324 39.11 46.50 -73.44
C ASP A 324 37.73 45.90 -73.14
N SER A 325 37.31 44.85 -73.88
CA SER A 325 36.12 44.04 -73.55
C SER A 325 36.36 43.00 -72.46
N LEU A 326 37.57 42.42 -72.39
CA LEU A 326 37.88 41.37 -71.42
C LEU A 326 38.16 41.92 -70.02
N SER A 327 38.72 43.13 -69.90
CA SER A 327 38.95 43.77 -68.60
C SER A 327 37.64 44.10 -67.86
N ARG A 328 36.56 44.46 -68.57
CA ARG A 328 35.26 44.79 -67.95
C ARG A 328 34.50 43.57 -67.41
N ALA A 329 34.71 42.38 -67.99
CA ALA A 329 34.13 41.13 -67.48
C ALA A 329 34.84 40.63 -66.20
N ALA A 330 36.13 40.95 -66.05
CA ALA A 330 36.90 40.61 -64.85
C ALA A 330 36.52 41.45 -63.63
N GLU A 331 36.13 42.71 -63.81
CA GLU A 331 35.65 43.60 -62.73
C GLU A 331 34.28 43.16 -62.20
N GLN A 332 33.36 42.73 -63.07
CA GLN A 332 32.02 42.24 -62.67
C GLN A 332 32.08 40.97 -61.81
N HIS A 333 32.98 40.02 -62.14
CA HIS A 333 33.19 38.84 -61.29
C HIS A 333 33.90 39.15 -59.97
N GLY A 334 34.65 40.26 -59.89
CA GLY A 334 35.25 40.74 -58.65
C GLY A 334 34.21 41.22 -57.63
N GLU A 335 33.15 41.88 -58.10
CA GLU A 335 32.06 42.39 -57.25
C GLU A 335 31.15 41.27 -56.71
N GLU A 336 30.88 40.23 -57.51
CA GLU A 336 30.11 39.04 -57.08
C GLU A 336 30.84 38.24 -55.99
N MET A 337 32.16 38.11 -56.08
CA MET A 337 32.99 37.43 -55.07
C MET A 337 33.13 38.25 -53.78
N ALA A 338 32.97 39.57 -53.84
CA ALA A 338 32.90 40.43 -52.66
C ALA A 338 31.53 40.32 -51.95
N ALA A 339 30.43 40.23 -52.72
CA ALA A 339 29.09 40.04 -52.18
C ALA A 339 28.91 38.70 -51.46
N LEU A 340 29.40 37.60 -52.03
CA LEU A 340 29.35 36.26 -51.41
C LEU A 340 30.21 36.17 -50.13
N ARG A 341 31.31 36.93 -50.05
CA ARG A 341 32.13 37.02 -48.83
C ARG A 341 31.44 37.82 -47.73
N ALA A 342 30.64 38.84 -48.08
CA ALA A 342 29.85 39.60 -47.11
C ALA A 342 28.71 38.74 -46.52
N GLU A 343 28.03 37.92 -47.33
CA GLU A 343 26.98 36.99 -46.84
C GLU A 343 27.53 35.92 -45.90
N LEU A 344 28.71 35.36 -46.19
CA LEU A 344 29.37 34.40 -45.29
C LEU A 344 29.80 35.03 -43.96
N GLN A 345 30.21 36.30 -43.96
CA GLN A 345 30.54 37.01 -42.73
C GLN A 345 29.27 37.31 -41.92
N GLN A 346 28.18 37.68 -42.58
CA GLN A 346 26.89 37.94 -41.93
C GLN A 346 26.31 36.67 -41.27
N LEU A 347 26.40 35.51 -41.94
CA LEU A 347 25.98 34.22 -41.37
C LEU A 347 26.83 33.79 -40.16
N ARG A 348 28.12 34.14 -40.17
CA ARG A 348 29.02 33.84 -39.05
C ARG A 348 28.74 34.73 -37.83
N ASP A 349 28.38 35.99 -38.07
CA ASP A 349 28.00 36.95 -37.03
C ASP A 349 26.58 36.71 -36.47
N THR A 350 25.70 36.02 -37.20
CA THR A 350 24.42 35.52 -36.66
C THR A 350 24.60 34.26 -35.82
N LEU A 351 25.50 33.36 -36.22
CA LEU A 351 25.80 32.15 -35.46
C LEU A 351 26.46 32.46 -34.11
N SER A 352 27.35 33.46 -34.05
CA SER A 352 27.94 33.90 -32.79
C SER A 352 26.92 34.57 -31.86
N ARG A 353 25.98 35.37 -32.40
CA ARG A 353 24.89 35.97 -31.60
C ARG A 353 23.92 34.94 -31.02
N GLU A 354 23.58 33.89 -31.76
CA GLU A 354 22.74 32.78 -31.27
C GLU A 354 23.47 31.93 -30.22
N GLN A 355 24.79 31.80 -30.33
CA GLN A 355 25.62 31.12 -29.33
C GLN A 355 25.74 31.94 -28.04
N GLU A 356 25.83 33.27 -28.15
CA GLU A 356 25.89 34.19 -27.02
C GLU A 356 24.52 34.36 -26.34
N SER A 357 23.41 34.38 -27.10
CA SER A 357 22.04 34.38 -26.56
C SER A 357 21.75 33.09 -25.78
N SER A 358 22.10 31.92 -26.34
CA SER A 358 21.97 30.62 -25.66
C SER A 358 22.80 30.55 -24.36
N LYS A 359 23.97 31.21 -24.32
CA LYS A 359 24.80 31.32 -23.10
C LYS A 359 24.15 32.24 -22.06
N THR A 360 23.56 33.36 -22.47
CA THR A 360 22.83 34.26 -21.55
C THR A 360 21.51 33.66 -21.05
N GLU A 361 20.85 32.81 -21.83
CA GLU A 361 19.65 32.05 -21.41
C GLU A 361 20.00 30.98 -20.35
N LEU A 362 21.17 30.34 -20.47
CA LEU A 362 21.69 29.43 -19.43
C LEU A 362 22.10 30.16 -18.15
N GLU A 363 22.74 31.33 -18.25
CA GLU A 363 23.11 32.15 -17.08
C GLU A 363 21.88 32.75 -16.38
N THR A 364 20.83 33.12 -17.11
CA THR A 364 19.56 33.61 -16.53
C THR A 364 18.73 32.50 -15.87
N LEU A 365 18.73 31.27 -16.39
CA LEU A 365 18.12 30.10 -15.73
C LEU A 365 18.87 29.66 -14.47
N GLN A 366 20.20 29.85 -14.43
CA GLN A 366 21.02 29.60 -13.24
C GLN A 366 20.81 30.65 -12.14
N THR A 367 20.40 31.88 -12.53
CA THR A 367 20.12 32.99 -11.60
C THR A 367 18.66 32.95 -11.11
N GLN A 368 17.71 32.45 -11.91
CA GLN A 368 16.30 32.27 -11.51
C GLN A 368 16.06 31.12 -10.52
N LEU A 369 17.02 30.21 -10.35
CA LEU A 369 17.02 29.19 -9.29
C LEU A 369 17.63 29.67 -7.96
N ARG A 370 18.24 30.87 -7.93
CA ARG A 370 18.82 31.47 -6.71
C ARG A 370 17.89 32.51 -6.05
N ASP A 371 16.87 33.01 -6.77
CA ASP A 371 16.02 34.13 -6.33
C ASP A 371 14.53 33.77 -6.07
N LYS A 372 14.24 32.52 -5.70
CA LYS A 372 12.91 32.16 -5.14
C LYS A 372 13.01 31.60 -3.72
N VAL A 373 13.46 32.45 -2.81
CA VAL A 373 13.12 32.38 -1.39
C VAL A 373 12.34 33.65 -1.03
N PRO A 374 11.01 33.59 -0.88
CA PRO A 374 10.28 34.55 -0.07
C PRO A 374 10.22 34.03 1.37
N GLN A 375 10.75 34.85 2.28
CA GLN A 375 10.53 34.78 3.72
C GLN A 375 9.04 34.54 4.05
N GLY A 376 8.78 33.59 4.96
CA GLY A 376 7.44 33.40 5.49
C GLY A 376 7.36 32.35 6.60
N HIS A 377 7.62 32.82 7.83
CA HIS A 377 7.07 32.31 9.09
C HIS A 377 7.70 31.05 9.71
N CYS A 378 8.64 31.35 10.60
CA CYS A 378 9.05 30.52 11.72
C CYS A 378 7.83 30.08 12.54
N GLY A 379 7.74 28.79 12.86
CA GLY A 379 6.79 28.33 13.86
C GLY A 379 6.76 26.82 14.02
N HIS A 380 7.37 26.36 15.12
CA HIS A 380 6.89 25.25 15.94
C HIS A 380 7.29 23.83 15.52
N GLY A 381 8.36 23.36 16.17
CA GLY A 381 8.88 22.00 16.08
C GLY A 381 8.22 20.99 17.03
N ALA A 382 8.91 19.87 17.16
CA ALA A 382 8.62 18.74 18.04
C ALA A 382 8.29 19.18 19.48
N SER A 383 7.31 18.49 20.08
CA SER A 383 6.98 18.64 21.49
C SER A 383 8.08 18.02 22.39
N PRO A 384 8.64 18.77 23.34
CA PRO A 384 9.65 18.32 24.32
C PRO A 384 9.09 17.57 25.54
N SER A 385 7.86 17.05 25.47
CA SER A 385 7.10 16.63 26.66
C SER A 385 7.48 15.24 27.20
N VAL A 386 8.22 14.43 26.44
CA VAL A 386 8.57 13.08 26.89
C VAL A 386 9.75 13.12 27.87
N ALA A 387 10.60 14.15 27.78
CA ALA A 387 11.68 14.42 28.74
C ALA A 387 11.19 14.94 30.11
N SER A 388 10.01 15.58 30.18
CA SER A 388 9.42 16.07 31.45
C SER A 388 8.59 15.01 32.18
N CYS A 389 7.90 14.13 31.44
CA CYS A 389 7.11 13.06 32.06
C CYS A 389 7.98 11.89 32.55
N GLY A 390 9.08 11.59 31.84
CA GLY A 390 10.09 10.62 32.27
C GLY A 390 10.82 11.06 33.53
N SER A 391 11.21 12.33 33.64
CA SER A 391 11.93 12.86 34.82
C SER A 391 11.08 12.81 36.10
N SER A 392 9.78 13.09 36.03
CA SER A 392 8.87 12.99 37.19
C SER A 392 8.67 11.54 37.69
N ALA A 393 8.66 10.55 36.78
CA ALA A 393 8.56 9.14 37.14
C ALA A 393 9.90 8.58 37.68
N VAL A 394 11.03 9.08 37.17
CA VAL A 394 12.37 8.77 37.73
C VAL A 394 12.53 9.39 39.12
N LEU A 395 11.96 10.57 39.36
CA LEU A 395 11.93 11.24 40.67
C LEU A 395 11.28 10.37 41.76
N GLU A 396 10.13 9.75 41.47
CA GLU A 396 9.46 8.84 42.40
C GLU A 396 10.21 7.52 42.59
N ALA A 397 10.79 6.96 41.52
CA ALA A 397 11.57 5.72 41.58
C ALA A 397 12.90 5.88 42.35
N ALA A 398 13.58 7.02 42.21
CA ALA A 398 14.85 7.33 42.90
C ALA A 398 14.64 7.62 44.40
N VAL A 399 13.53 8.27 44.76
CA VAL A 399 13.14 8.48 46.18
C VAL A 399 12.80 7.14 46.86
N GLY A 400 12.15 6.22 46.14
CA GLY A 400 11.89 4.85 46.63
C GLY A 400 13.15 3.98 46.84
N CYS A 401 14.26 4.32 46.17
CA CYS A 401 15.56 3.68 46.38
C CYS A 401 16.41 4.33 47.48
N GLY A 402 16.10 5.58 47.88
CA GLY A 402 16.90 6.37 48.84
C GLY A 402 16.23 6.69 50.18
N GLY A 403 14.92 6.45 50.35
CA GLY A 403 14.15 6.87 51.54
C GLY A 403 13.68 5.72 52.42
N ASP A 404 14.11 5.76 53.70
CA ASP A 404 13.61 5.01 54.86
C ASP A 404 13.83 3.50 54.91
N SER A 405 15.05 3.08 55.28
CA SER A 405 15.26 1.80 55.99
C SER A 405 16.63 1.71 56.69
N GLN A 406 16.79 2.38 57.83
CA GLN A 406 17.50 1.80 58.99
C GLN A 406 16.67 2.13 60.24
N PRO A 407 16.27 1.14 61.07
CA PRO A 407 17.12 0.05 61.55
C PRO A 407 16.41 -1.32 61.59
N ALA A 408 16.75 -2.25 60.69
CA ALA A 408 16.45 -3.68 60.89
C ALA A 408 17.38 -4.63 60.10
N CYS A 409 18.49 -4.16 59.54
CA CYS A 409 19.47 -5.00 58.83
C CYS A 409 20.40 -5.71 59.83
N ALA A 410 19.82 -6.55 60.67
CA ALA A 410 20.54 -7.54 61.46
C ALA A 410 19.71 -8.82 61.55
N ARG A 411 19.28 -9.37 60.40
CA ARG A 411 18.96 -10.79 60.16
C ARG A 411 18.45 -10.99 58.73
N SER A 412 19.18 -11.81 57.96
CA SER A 412 18.91 -12.29 56.60
C SER A 412 19.26 -11.34 55.42
N PRO A 413 20.34 -11.62 54.65
CA PRO A 413 20.75 -10.81 53.49
C PRO A 413 20.05 -11.18 52.17
N THR A 414 19.09 -12.11 52.16
CA THR A 414 18.48 -12.64 50.92
C THR A 414 17.12 -12.05 50.56
N ALA A 415 16.40 -11.41 51.50
CA ALA A 415 15.05 -10.87 51.25
C ALA A 415 15.05 -9.45 50.63
N ALA A 416 16.08 -8.64 50.87
CA ALA A 416 16.16 -7.25 50.40
C ALA A 416 16.60 -7.09 48.92
N VAL A 417 17.24 -8.13 48.34
CA VAL A 417 17.75 -8.07 46.96
C VAL A 417 16.62 -8.22 45.93
N GLY A 418 15.54 -8.92 46.29
CA GLY A 418 14.41 -9.20 45.40
C GLY A 418 13.54 -7.98 45.07
N SER A 419 13.44 -7.00 45.97
CA SER A 419 12.71 -5.74 45.75
C SER A 419 13.57 -4.65 45.10
N LEU A 420 14.90 -4.72 45.24
CA LEU A 420 15.83 -3.75 44.67
C LEU A 420 16.02 -3.94 43.15
N LEU A 421 16.03 -5.19 42.67
CA LEU A 421 16.23 -5.51 41.25
C LEU A 421 15.17 -4.87 40.32
N PRO A 422 13.85 -4.98 40.62
CA PRO A 422 12.81 -4.34 39.81
C PRO A 422 12.91 -2.81 39.80
N CYS A 423 13.26 -2.20 40.93
CA CYS A 423 13.43 -0.74 41.02
C CYS A 423 14.63 -0.26 40.19
N LEU A 424 15.75 -0.99 40.20
CA LEU A 424 16.91 -0.68 39.36
C LEU A 424 16.63 -0.87 37.87
N ALA A 425 15.87 -1.90 37.49
CA ALA A 425 15.46 -2.13 36.11
C ALA A 425 14.53 -1.01 35.61
N LEU A 426 13.58 -0.58 36.44
CA LEU A 426 12.69 0.55 36.13
C LEU A 426 13.45 1.87 36.04
N PHE A 427 14.36 2.15 36.98
CA PHE A 427 15.23 3.33 36.93
C PHE A 427 16.06 3.37 35.65
N ALA A 428 16.77 2.29 35.32
CA ALA A 428 17.59 2.22 34.11
C ALA A 428 16.75 2.39 32.83
N HIS A 429 15.57 1.78 32.78
CA HIS A 429 14.65 1.92 31.65
C HIS A 429 14.18 3.37 31.48
N LEU A 430 13.73 4.01 32.56
CA LEU A 430 13.19 5.38 32.52
C LEU A 430 14.27 6.42 32.20
N VAL A 431 15.48 6.27 32.75
CA VAL A 431 16.62 7.13 32.40
C VAL A 431 16.99 6.93 30.93
N SER A 432 17.10 5.69 30.46
CA SER A 432 17.41 5.40 29.05
C SER A 432 16.37 5.98 28.09
N ASP A 433 15.09 5.90 28.42
CA ASP A 433 14.00 6.44 27.60
C ASP A 433 14.05 7.98 27.57
N THR A 434 14.32 8.60 28.73
CA THR A 434 14.51 10.07 28.83
C THR A 434 15.70 10.54 28.00
N LEU A 435 16.81 9.80 28.00
CA LEU A 435 18.00 10.12 27.19
C LEU A 435 17.73 9.97 25.69
N LEU A 436 17.04 8.90 25.29
CA LEU A 436 16.66 8.66 23.89
C LEU A 436 15.76 9.79 23.37
N GLN A 437 14.78 10.20 24.17
CA GLN A 437 13.85 11.27 23.84
C GLN A 437 14.50 12.65 23.87
N GLY A 438 15.40 12.92 24.83
CA GLY A 438 16.19 14.14 24.87
C GLY A 438 17.09 14.28 23.65
N SER A 439 17.76 13.19 23.25
CA SER A 439 18.56 13.15 22.01
C SER A 439 17.69 13.36 20.77
N ALA A 440 16.56 12.68 20.65
CA ALA A 440 15.64 12.86 19.52
C ALA A 440 15.10 14.31 19.44
N THR A 441 14.77 14.91 20.59
CA THR A 441 14.30 16.29 20.69
C THR A 441 15.39 17.28 20.29
N SER A 442 16.65 17.03 20.64
CA SER A 442 17.77 17.89 20.26
C SER A 442 17.95 18.01 18.74
N HIS A 443 17.62 16.97 17.96
CA HIS A 443 17.68 17.01 16.49
C HIS A 443 16.64 17.93 15.85
N VAL A 444 15.60 18.31 16.60
CA VAL A 444 14.47 19.14 16.11
C VAL A 444 14.42 20.50 16.84
N ALA A 445 15.36 20.75 17.76
CA ALA A 445 15.45 21.96 18.54
C ALA A 445 16.39 23.01 17.90
N PRO A 446 16.23 24.32 18.18
CA PRO A 446 17.19 25.34 17.78
C PRO A 446 18.60 25.02 18.32
N MET A 447 19.64 25.40 17.57
CA MET A 447 21.02 24.95 17.80
C MET A 447 21.52 25.14 19.25
N GLU A 448 21.29 26.31 19.87
CA GLU A 448 21.73 26.56 21.27
C GLU A 448 20.99 25.69 22.33
N PRO A 449 19.64 25.63 22.38
CA PRO A 449 18.93 24.67 23.21
C PRO A 449 19.24 23.19 22.91
N ALA A 450 19.46 22.84 21.63
CA ALA A 450 19.77 21.49 21.20
C ALA A 450 21.11 21.01 21.78
N ASP A 451 22.16 21.83 21.67
CA ASP A 451 23.48 21.52 22.21
C ASP A 451 23.44 21.42 23.75
N ARG A 452 22.72 22.34 24.41
CA ARG A 452 22.51 22.28 25.88
C ARG A 452 21.78 21.01 26.28
N LEU A 453 20.74 20.60 25.54
CA LEU A 453 19.96 19.39 25.84
C LEU A 453 20.81 18.13 25.64
N LEU A 454 21.60 18.07 24.57
CA LEU A 454 22.46 16.93 24.26
C LEU A 454 23.59 16.78 25.28
N GLU A 455 24.20 17.88 25.71
CA GLU A 455 25.23 17.88 26.75
C GLU A 455 24.66 17.42 28.09
N MET A 456 23.46 17.90 28.46
CA MET A 456 22.80 17.45 29.69
C MET A 456 22.40 15.97 29.63
N CYS A 457 21.99 15.46 28.47
CA CYS A 457 21.73 14.03 28.28
C CYS A 457 23.01 13.19 28.47
N LYS A 458 24.15 13.62 27.92
CA LYS A 458 25.43 12.93 28.13
C LYS A 458 25.83 12.91 29.59
N GLN A 459 25.72 14.05 30.27
CA GLN A 459 26.03 14.16 31.69
C GLN A 459 25.10 13.27 32.54
N CYS A 460 23.79 13.31 32.28
CA CYS A 460 22.81 12.46 32.95
C CYS A 460 23.11 10.96 32.76
N GLY A 461 23.51 10.53 31.56
CA GLY A 461 23.90 9.16 31.29
C GLY A 461 25.17 8.73 32.04
N SER A 462 26.18 9.60 32.09
CA SER A 462 27.42 9.35 32.85
C SER A 462 27.14 9.20 34.35
N GLU A 463 26.34 10.10 34.93
CA GLU A 463 25.97 10.05 36.34
C GLU A 463 25.11 8.82 36.67
N ALA A 464 24.20 8.42 35.77
CA ALA A 464 23.38 7.23 35.97
C ALA A 464 24.20 5.94 35.94
N VAL A 465 25.21 5.85 35.07
CA VAL A 465 26.15 4.70 35.05
C VAL A 465 27.01 4.69 36.31
N SER A 466 27.52 5.85 36.75
CA SER A 466 28.28 5.99 38.00
C SER A 466 27.48 5.52 39.23
N TYR A 467 26.21 5.94 39.32
CA TYR A 467 25.29 5.52 40.38
C TYR A 467 25.04 4.00 40.37
N LEU A 468 24.76 3.42 39.20
CA LEU A 468 24.55 1.97 39.07
C LEU A 468 25.82 1.16 39.38
N SER A 469 27.00 1.68 39.03
CA SER A 469 28.29 1.06 39.39
C SER A 469 28.57 1.13 40.89
N ALA A 470 28.24 2.24 41.56
CA ALA A 470 28.40 2.38 43.01
C ALA A 470 27.49 1.42 43.80
N LEU A 471 26.34 1.03 43.24
CA LEU A 471 25.43 0.03 43.80
C LEU A 471 25.87 -1.42 43.52
N GLN A 472 26.76 -1.64 42.55
CA GLN A 472 27.28 -2.97 42.21
C GLN A 472 28.32 -3.46 43.23
N ASP A 473 29.08 -2.54 43.84
CA ASP A 473 30.14 -2.85 44.80
C ASP A 473 29.61 -2.81 46.26
N PRO A 474 29.62 -3.94 47.02
CA PRO A 474 29.05 -4.02 48.36
C PRO A 474 29.63 -3.03 49.39
N GLY A 475 30.84 -2.51 49.13
CA GLY A 475 31.54 -1.56 50.00
C GLY A 475 31.24 -0.09 49.72
N THR A 476 30.53 0.23 48.62
CA THR A 476 30.22 1.61 48.20
C THR A 476 28.72 1.92 48.24
N VAL A 477 27.87 0.93 48.55
CA VAL A 477 26.40 1.07 48.59
C VAL A 477 25.94 2.15 49.57
N GLU A 478 26.58 2.29 50.74
CA GLU A 478 26.26 3.34 51.72
C GLU A 478 26.60 4.76 51.23
N GLY A 479 27.40 4.90 50.17
CA GLY A 479 27.80 6.18 49.58
C GLY A 479 27.24 6.45 48.18
N ALA A 480 26.34 5.60 47.67
CA ALA A 480 25.75 5.77 46.34
C ALA A 480 24.68 6.88 46.35
N ASP A 481 25.01 8.04 45.79
CA ASP A 481 24.12 9.20 45.74
C ASP A 481 23.50 9.38 44.34
N CYS A 482 22.16 9.44 44.29
CA CYS A 482 21.39 9.67 43.06
C CYS A 482 21.19 11.18 42.76
N SER A 483 21.53 12.08 43.68
CA SER A 483 21.22 13.52 43.59
C SER A 483 21.71 14.19 42.30
N LEU A 484 22.86 13.75 41.76
CA LEU A 484 23.44 14.27 40.51
C LEU A 484 22.61 13.88 39.29
N VAL A 485 22.13 12.64 39.22
CA VAL A 485 21.21 12.16 38.17
C VAL A 485 19.92 12.98 38.21
N MET A 486 19.40 13.23 39.41
CA MET A 486 18.17 13.99 39.63
C MET A 486 18.31 15.45 39.20
N THR A 487 19.47 16.06 39.47
CA THR A 487 19.80 17.42 39.05
C THR A 487 19.87 17.51 37.52
N CYS A 488 20.51 16.54 36.86
CA CYS A 488 20.60 16.49 35.40
C CYS A 488 19.21 16.32 34.76
N LEU A 489 18.38 15.42 35.30
CA LEU A 489 17.00 15.22 34.83
C LEU A 489 16.14 16.48 35.01
N GLY A 490 16.31 17.21 36.11
CA GLY A 490 15.65 18.50 36.33
C GLY A 490 16.04 19.55 35.29
N GLN A 491 17.31 19.60 34.90
CA GLN A 491 17.81 20.51 33.87
C GLN A 491 17.35 20.11 32.46
N ILE A 492 17.34 18.81 32.15
CA ILE A 492 16.75 18.27 30.91
C ILE A 492 15.27 18.67 30.80
N SER A 493 14.52 18.55 31.91
CA SER A 493 13.11 18.97 31.94
C SER A 493 12.96 20.48 31.73
N ALA A 494 13.82 21.31 32.34
CA ALA A 494 13.76 22.76 32.19
C ALA A 494 14.03 23.22 30.75
N ILE A 495 15.01 22.59 30.07
CA ILE A 495 15.29 22.84 28.65
C ILE A 495 14.11 22.37 27.78
N GLY A 496 13.49 21.24 28.14
CA GLY A 496 12.26 20.78 27.49
C GLY A 496 11.11 21.78 27.61
N GLU A 497 10.92 22.41 28.77
CA GLU A 497 9.90 23.45 28.94
C GLU A 497 10.14 24.69 28.05
N GLU A 498 11.41 25.08 27.88
CA GLU A 498 11.82 26.21 27.02
C GLU A 498 11.54 25.93 25.53
N LEU A 499 11.68 24.67 25.11
CA LEU A 499 11.50 24.22 23.73
C LEU A 499 10.04 24.01 23.31
N ARG A 500 9.07 24.19 24.22
CA ARG A 500 7.66 23.92 23.93
C ARG A 500 7.15 24.86 22.83
N PRO A 501 6.51 24.33 21.76
CA PRO A 501 5.97 25.18 20.72
C PRO A 501 4.80 26.02 21.26
N ARG A 502 4.86 27.34 21.11
CA ARG A 502 3.75 28.25 21.39
C ARG A 502 2.87 28.36 20.14
N GLY A 503 2.22 27.25 19.77
CA GLY A 503 1.31 27.18 18.63
C GLY A 503 0.19 28.22 18.73
N LEU A 504 -0.23 28.74 17.56
CA LEU A 504 -1.30 29.73 17.39
C LEU A 504 -2.51 29.46 18.30
N ASP A 505 -2.76 30.39 19.21
CA ASP A 505 -3.87 30.40 20.19
C ASP A 505 -5.24 30.26 19.51
N ILE A 506 -5.75 29.03 19.35
CA ILE A 506 -7.12 28.80 19.82
C ILE A 506 -6.98 28.96 21.33
N LYS A 507 -7.50 30.08 21.87
CA LYS A 507 -7.38 30.34 23.31
C LYS A 507 -7.74 29.07 24.05
N GLN A 508 -6.82 28.59 24.87
CA GLN A 508 -6.93 27.28 25.53
C GLN A 508 -8.26 27.13 26.29
N GLU A 509 -8.86 28.25 26.73
CA GLU A 509 -10.18 28.34 27.37
C GLU A 509 -11.40 28.10 26.44
N GLU A 510 -11.25 28.20 25.10
CA GLU A 510 -12.33 28.03 24.11
C GLU A 510 -12.37 26.62 23.48
N LEU A 511 -11.34 25.79 23.71
CA LEU A 511 -11.23 24.44 23.11
C LEU A 511 -12.39 23.50 23.51
N GLY A 512 -12.89 23.63 24.75
CA GLY A 512 -14.01 22.82 25.23
C GLY A 512 -15.33 23.10 24.49
N ASP A 513 -15.62 24.38 24.19
CA ASP A 513 -16.81 24.73 23.40
C ASP A 513 -16.63 24.34 21.93
N LEU A 514 -15.38 24.40 21.43
CA LEU A 514 -15.07 24.09 20.04
C LEU A 514 -15.21 22.59 19.74
N VAL A 515 -14.75 21.70 20.63
CA VAL A 515 -14.91 20.25 20.42
C VAL A 515 -16.37 19.82 20.40
N ASP A 516 -17.19 20.33 21.33
CA ASP A 516 -18.63 20.05 21.35
C ASP A 516 -19.33 20.59 20.10
N LYS A 517 -18.98 21.80 19.67
CA LYS A 517 -19.51 22.42 18.45
C LYS A 517 -19.15 21.63 17.20
N GLU A 518 -17.90 21.18 17.08
CA GLU A 518 -17.43 20.43 15.91
C GLU A 518 -18.01 19.02 15.87
N MET A 519 -18.12 18.33 17.01
CA MET A 519 -18.80 17.03 17.09
C MET A 519 -20.29 17.16 16.71
N ALA A 520 -20.96 18.22 17.16
CA ALA A 520 -22.34 18.51 16.77
C ALA A 520 -22.49 18.86 15.28
N ALA A 521 -21.57 19.66 14.73
CA ALA A 521 -21.54 20.00 13.32
C ALA A 521 -21.33 18.76 12.43
N THR A 522 -20.41 17.87 12.82
CA THR A 522 -20.18 16.60 12.12
C THR A 522 -21.42 15.70 12.16
N ALA A 523 -22.08 15.56 13.32
CA ALA A 523 -23.33 14.80 13.41
C ALA A 523 -24.43 15.37 12.49
N ALA A 524 -24.61 16.69 12.48
CA ALA A 524 -25.57 17.36 11.59
C ALA A 524 -25.21 17.20 10.10
N ALA A 525 -23.92 17.23 9.75
CA ALA A 525 -23.45 16.99 8.39
C ALA A 525 -23.77 15.56 7.93
N ILE A 526 -23.62 14.57 8.80
CA ILE A 526 -23.97 13.16 8.50
C ILE A 526 -25.48 12.99 8.34
N GLU A 527 -26.29 13.62 9.19
CA GLU A 527 -27.76 13.58 9.06
C GLU A 527 -28.21 14.26 7.75
N THR A 528 -27.61 15.40 7.41
CA THR A 528 -27.87 16.10 6.13
C THR A 528 -27.46 15.23 4.94
N ALA A 529 -26.31 14.57 5.03
CA ALA A 529 -25.83 13.62 4.02
C ALA A 529 -26.81 12.45 3.85
N ALA A 530 -27.28 11.84 4.93
CA ALA A 530 -28.27 10.77 4.90
C ALA A 530 -29.59 11.21 4.26
N ALA A 531 -30.13 12.37 4.65
CA ALA A 531 -31.35 12.92 4.09
C ALA A 531 -31.23 13.21 2.57
N ARG A 532 -30.07 13.70 2.13
CA ARG A 532 -29.80 13.93 0.71
C ARG A 532 -29.73 12.61 -0.07
N ILE A 533 -29.17 11.53 0.50
CA ILE A 533 -29.20 10.20 -0.12
C ILE A 533 -30.63 9.68 -0.26
N GLU A 534 -31.48 9.87 0.74
CA GLU A 534 -32.90 9.49 0.68
C GLU A 534 -33.66 10.28 -0.39
N GLU A 535 -33.37 11.59 -0.52
CA GLU A 535 -33.92 12.41 -1.60
C GLU A 535 -33.49 11.89 -2.98
N MET A 536 -32.21 11.52 -3.14
CA MET A 536 -31.69 10.91 -4.37
C MET A 536 -32.36 9.57 -4.68
N LEU A 537 -32.60 8.73 -3.66
CA LEU A 537 -33.35 7.47 -3.83
C LEU A 537 -34.76 7.72 -4.34
N SER A 538 -35.47 8.71 -3.76
CA SER A 538 -36.81 9.07 -4.23
C SER A 538 -36.79 9.61 -5.66
N LYS A 539 -35.79 10.41 -6.04
CA LYS A 539 -35.62 10.93 -7.41
C LYS A 539 -35.29 9.81 -8.40
N ALA A 540 -34.39 8.90 -8.04
CA ALA A 540 -34.05 7.73 -8.85
C ALA A 540 -35.29 6.88 -9.12
N ARG A 541 -36.11 6.58 -8.10
CA ARG A 541 -37.38 5.86 -8.25
C ARG A 541 -38.38 6.52 -9.19
N ALA A 542 -38.41 7.85 -9.23
CA ALA A 542 -39.32 8.59 -10.09
C ALA A 542 -38.81 8.76 -11.53
N GLY A 543 -37.49 8.81 -11.73
CA GLY A 543 -36.87 9.20 -13.00
C GLY A 543 -36.10 8.08 -13.73
N ASP A 544 -35.60 7.08 -13.03
CA ASP A 544 -34.83 5.97 -13.61
C ASP A 544 -35.71 4.75 -13.87
N THR A 545 -35.34 3.93 -14.85
CA THR A 545 -36.08 2.70 -15.21
C THR A 545 -35.12 1.55 -15.53
N GLY A 546 -35.62 0.31 -15.39
CA GLY A 546 -34.90 -0.91 -15.72
C GLY A 546 -33.64 -1.12 -14.87
N VAL A 547 -32.57 -1.60 -15.51
CA VAL A 547 -31.29 -1.92 -14.85
C VAL A 547 -30.67 -0.70 -14.15
N LYS A 548 -30.82 0.50 -14.73
CA LYS A 548 -30.28 1.74 -14.14
C LYS A 548 -30.92 2.03 -12.78
N LEU A 549 -32.23 1.83 -12.64
CA LEU A 549 -32.93 2.00 -11.38
C LEU A 549 -32.45 0.99 -10.33
N GLU A 550 -32.35 -0.30 -10.71
CA GLU A 550 -31.91 -1.36 -9.79
C GLU A 550 -30.49 -1.11 -9.25
N VAL A 551 -29.57 -0.70 -10.14
CA VAL A 551 -28.20 -0.36 -9.77
C VAL A 551 -28.17 0.87 -8.86
N ASN A 552 -28.89 1.94 -9.20
CA ASN A 552 -28.93 3.17 -8.43
C ASN A 552 -29.55 2.96 -7.03
N GLU A 553 -30.62 2.18 -6.91
CA GLU A 553 -31.23 1.84 -5.62
C GLU A 553 -30.28 1.04 -4.73
N ARG A 554 -29.58 0.05 -5.29
CA ARG A 554 -28.62 -0.77 -4.53
C ARG A 554 -27.45 0.06 -4.03
N ILE A 555 -26.88 0.92 -4.89
CA ILE A 555 -25.76 1.80 -4.52
C ILE A 555 -26.19 2.80 -3.45
N LEU A 556 -27.27 3.54 -3.69
CA LEU A 556 -27.72 4.54 -2.73
C LEU A 556 -28.17 3.89 -1.41
N GLY A 557 -28.84 2.73 -1.44
CA GLY A 557 -29.19 1.98 -0.24
C GLY A 557 -27.96 1.56 0.59
N SER A 558 -26.89 1.11 -0.07
CA SER A 558 -25.62 0.84 0.62
C SER A 558 -24.98 2.10 1.20
N CYS A 559 -25.08 3.25 0.49
CA CYS A 559 -24.57 4.54 0.98
C CYS A 559 -25.37 5.03 2.21
N THR A 560 -26.69 4.83 2.23
CA THR A 560 -27.54 5.12 3.39
C THR A 560 -27.10 4.29 4.60
N GLY A 561 -26.87 2.98 4.40
CA GLY A 561 -26.39 2.09 5.47
C GLY A 561 -25.03 2.53 6.03
N LEU A 562 -24.12 2.99 5.16
CA LEU A 562 -22.84 3.56 5.59
C LEU A 562 -23.02 4.85 6.40
N MET A 563 -23.85 5.80 5.94
CA MET A 563 -24.10 7.03 6.70
C MET A 563 -24.73 6.77 8.08
N GLN A 564 -25.65 5.79 8.17
CA GLN A 564 -26.24 5.37 9.44
C GLN A 564 -25.19 4.77 10.39
N ALA A 565 -24.30 3.91 9.88
CA ALA A 565 -23.21 3.35 10.69
C ALA A 565 -22.25 4.44 11.20
N ILE A 566 -21.96 5.44 10.36
CA ILE A 566 -21.09 6.58 10.73
C ILE A 566 -21.77 7.47 11.76
N HIS A 567 -23.08 7.70 11.64
CA HIS A 567 -23.86 8.46 12.64
C HIS A 567 -23.78 7.81 14.02
N VAL A 568 -24.00 6.49 14.08
CA VAL A 568 -23.85 5.71 15.33
C VAL A 568 -22.43 5.80 15.89
N LEU A 569 -21.40 5.77 15.03
CA LEU A 569 -20.00 5.92 15.44
C LEU A 569 -19.71 7.29 16.06
N VAL A 570 -20.20 8.38 15.45
CA VAL A 570 -19.98 9.74 15.95
C VAL A 570 -20.69 9.94 17.30
N LEU A 571 -21.90 9.40 17.46
CA LEU A 571 -22.60 9.40 18.74
C LEU A 571 -21.84 8.58 19.81
N ALA A 572 -21.40 7.38 19.48
CA ALA A 572 -20.60 6.55 20.39
C ALA A 572 -19.27 7.22 20.78
N SER A 573 -18.62 7.93 19.84
CA SER A 573 -17.41 8.72 20.11
C SER A 573 -17.71 9.87 21.06
N LYS A 574 -18.82 10.58 20.87
CA LYS A 574 -19.26 11.66 21.78
C LYS A 574 -19.57 11.13 23.18
N ASP A 575 -20.25 10.00 23.30
CA ASP A 575 -20.56 9.38 24.59
C ASP A 575 -19.29 8.91 25.32
N LEU A 576 -18.30 8.37 24.60
CA LEU A 576 -17.00 8.03 25.15
C LEU A 576 -16.24 9.28 25.62
N GLN A 577 -16.22 10.35 24.82
CA GLN A 577 -15.58 11.61 25.21
C GLN A 577 -16.21 12.17 26.50
N ARG A 578 -17.54 12.13 26.63
CA ARG A 578 -18.24 12.56 27.86
C ARG A 578 -17.83 11.72 29.07
N GLU A 579 -17.76 10.39 28.94
CA GLU A 579 -17.30 9.49 30.00
C GLU A 579 -15.86 9.80 30.44
N ILE A 580 -14.94 10.01 29.48
CA ILE A 580 -13.54 10.36 29.74
C ILE A 580 -13.44 11.68 30.52
N VAL A 581 -14.22 12.68 30.14
CA VAL A 581 -14.23 13.98 30.80
C VAL A 581 -14.83 13.86 32.19
N GLU A 582 -15.94 13.15 32.36
CA GLU A 582 -16.61 12.96 33.65
C GLU A 582 -15.75 12.21 34.66
N SER A 583 -15.05 11.16 34.22
CA SER A 583 -14.12 10.37 35.03
C SER A 583 -12.80 11.11 35.32
N GLY A 584 -12.29 11.88 34.35
CA GLY A 584 -10.95 12.48 34.41
C GLY A 584 -10.90 13.91 34.96
N ARG A 585 -12.01 14.66 35.02
CA ARG A 585 -12.00 16.08 35.42
C ARG A 585 -11.86 16.32 36.92
N GLY A 586 -12.22 15.35 37.77
CA GLY A 586 -12.29 15.55 39.22
C GLY A 586 -13.16 16.76 39.59
N ALA A 587 -12.61 17.73 40.32
CA ALA A 587 -13.29 18.97 40.69
C ALA A 587 -13.30 20.04 39.57
N ALA A 588 -12.56 19.84 38.47
CA ALA A 588 -12.47 20.80 37.38
C ALA A 588 -13.73 20.78 36.49
N SER A 589 -13.97 21.89 35.79
CA SER A 589 -15.02 21.96 34.78
C SER A 589 -14.64 21.16 33.51
N PRO A 590 -15.62 20.69 32.70
CA PRO A 590 -15.34 20.05 31.41
C PRO A 590 -14.47 20.91 30.49
N LYS A 591 -14.69 22.23 30.47
CA LYS A 591 -13.88 23.18 29.69
C LYS A 591 -12.43 23.19 30.14
N GLU A 592 -12.19 23.25 31.44
CA GLU A 592 -10.84 23.16 32.01
C GLU A 592 -10.17 21.81 31.71
N PHE A 593 -10.93 20.72 31.67
CA PHE A 593 -10.38 19.42 31.31
C PHE A 593 -9.90 19.39 29.85
N TYR A 594 -10.71 19.89 28.92
CA TYR A 594 -10.33 20.00 27.51
C TYR A 594 -9.16 20.97 27.29
N ALA A 595 -9.13 22.08 28.03
CA ALA A 595 -8.04 23.04 28.01
C ALA A 595 -6.71 22.40 28.50
N LYS A 596 -6.76 21.65 29.60
CA LYS A 596 -5.59 20.92 30.15
C LYS A 596 -5.12 19.80 29.23
N ASN A 597 -6.03 19.19 28.47
CA ASN A 597 -5.73 18.15 27.49
C ASN A 597 -5.79 18.69 26.05
N SER A 598 -5.28 19.90 25.80
CA SER A 598 -5.44 20.63 24.53
C SER A 598 -5.11 19.81 23.28
N ARG A 599 -3.97 19.10 23.25
CA ARG A 599 -3.57 18.26 22.09
C ARG A 599 -4.55 17.13 21.78
N TRP A 600 -5.12 16.54 22.83
CA TRP A 600 -6.15 15.50 22.66
C TRP A 600 -7.43 16.12 22.08
N THR A 601 -7.84 17.27 22.61
CA THR A 601 -9.00 18.05 22.13
C THR A 601 -8.83 18.49 20.67
N GLU A 602 -7.65 18.96 20.28
CA GLU A 602 -7.32 19.32 18.88
C GLU A 602 -7.37 18.11 17.95
N GLY A 603 -6.83 16.96 18.39
CA GLY A 603 -6.91 15.71 17.63
C GLY A 603 -8.36 15.25 17.40
N LEU A 604 -9.22 15.39 18.41
CA LEU A 604 -10.66 15.11 18.28
C LEU A 604 -11.35 16.06 17.30
N ILE A 605 -11.10 17.36 17.40
CA ILE A 605 -11.66 18.37 16.49
C ILE A 605 -11.26 18.09 15.04
N SER A 606 -9.96 17.85 14.81
CA SER A 606 -9.43 17.57 13.48
C SER A 606 -10.04 16.31 12.86
N ALA A 607 -10.08 15.21 13.62
CA ALA A 607 -10.67 13.96 13.16
C ALA A 607 -12.18 14.09 12.91
N SER A 608 -12.90 14.82 13.78
CA SER A 608 -14.34 15.08 13.60
C SER A 608 -14.62 15.86 12.32
N LYS A 609 -13.82 16.89 12.02
CA LYS A 609 -13.93 17.68 10.79
C LYS A 609 -13.70 16.85 9.54
N ALA A 610 -12.68 15.98 9.56
CA ALA A 610 -12.39 15.08 8.44
C ALA A 610 -13.58 14.14 8.14
N VAL A 611 -14.24 13.61 9.17
CA VAL A 611 -15.44 12.77 9.02
C VAL A 611 -16.60 13.57 8.39
N GLY A 612 -16.86 14.80 8.85
CA GLY A 612 -17.94 15.64 8.31
C GLY A 612 -17.71 16.03 6.85
N TRP A 613 -16.47 16.37 6.49
CA TRP A 613 -16.08 16.63 5.11
C TRP A 613 -16.22 15.38 4.23
N GLY A 614 -15.72 14.23 4.70
CA GLY A 614 -15.83 12.95 4.00
C GLY A 614 -17.29 12.56 3.71
N ALA A 615 -18.21 12.82 4.65
CA ALA A 615 -19.65 12.58 4.46
C ALA A 615 -20.22 13.42 3.31
N THR A 616 -19.86 14.71 3.25
CA THR A 616 -20.31 15.62 2.18
C THR A 616 -19.80 15.17 0.81
N VAL A 617 -18.49 14.89 0.72
CA VAL A 617 -17.83 14.46 -0.53
C VAL A 617 -18.38 13.13 -1.03
N MET A 618 -18.63 12.17 -0.14
CA MET A 618 -19.21 10.89 -0.52
C MET A 618 -20.61 11.04 -1.12
N VAL A 619 -21.45 11.92 -0.55
CA VAL A 619 -22.80 12.18 -1.07
C VAL A 619 -22.75 12.89 -2.42
N ASP A 620 -21.83 13.83 -2.61
CA ASP A 620 -21.63 14.48 -3.92
C ASP A 620 -21.18 13.46 -4.98
N ALA A 621 -20.25 12.56 -4.64
CA ALA A 621 -19.84 11.48 -5.53
C ALA A 621 -21.00 10.53 -5.87
N ALA A 622 -21.82 10.15 -4.88
CA ALA A 622 -23.00 9.32 -5.09
C ALA A 622 -24.03 10.00 -6.02
N ASP A 623 -24.27 11.30 -5.84
CA ASP A 623 -25.16 12.10 -6.68
C ASP A 623 -24.68 12.13 -8.14
N LEU A 624 -23.39 12.37 -8.35
CA LEU A 624 -22.79 12.37 -9.68
C LEU A 624 -22.90 11.00 -10.36
N VAL A 625 -22.66 9.91 -9.63
CA VAL A 625 -22.80 8.53 -10.14
C VAL A 625 -24.24 8.25 -10.55
N VAL A 626 -25.23 8.59 -9.72
CA VAL A 626 -26.66 8.38 -10.04
C VAL A 626 -27.11 9.21 -11.24
N GLN A 627 -26.60 10.44 -11.38
CA GLN A 627 -26.83 11.28 -12.55
C GLN A 627 -26.11 10.79 -13.82
N GLY A 628 -25.21 9.80 -13.72
CA GLY A 628 -24.38 9.32 -14.83
C GLY A 628 -23.29 10.30 -15.27
N LYS A 629 -22.95 11.29 -14.43
CA LYS A 629 -21.88 12.27 -14.67
C LYS A 629 -20.60 11.95 -13.90
N GLY A 630 -20.70 11.14 -12.85
CA GLY A 630 -19.60 10.70 -12.00
C GLY A 630 -19.11 9.29 -12.35
N THR A 631 -17.98 8.92 -11.77
CA THR A 631 -17.38 7.59 -11.96
C THR A 631 -17.65 6.70 -10.75
N PHE A 632 -17.86 5.40 -10.99
CA PHE A 632 -18.03 4.43 -9.90
C PHE A 632 -16.76 4.32 -9.04
N GLU A 633 -15.59 4.56 -9.64
CA GLU A 633 -14.29 4.61 -8.97
C GLU A 633 -14.21 5.70 -7.92
N GLU A 634 -14.68 6.91 -8.25
CA GLU A 634 -14.70 8.05 -7.32
C GLU A 634 -15.53 7.73 -6.08
N LEU A 635 -16.74 7.18 -6.26
CA LEU A 635 -17.58 6.74 -5.14
C LEU A 635 -16.90 5.67 -4.27
N MET A 636 -16.20 4.71 -4.87
CA MET A 636 -15.43 3.71 -4.13
C MET A 636 -14.28 4.32 -3.33
N VAL A 637 -13.60 5.34 -3.86
CA VAL A 637 -12.51 6.04 -3.15
C VAL A 637 -13.08 6.85 -2.00
N CYS A 638 -14.09 7.68 -2.22
CA CYS A 638 -14.74 8.48 -1.17
C CYS A 638 -15.25 7.60 -0.01
N SER A 639 -15.82 6.43 -0.32
CA SER A 639 -16.30 5.47 0.69
C SER A 639 -15.17 4.89 1.55
N ARG A 640 -13.95 4.73 1.01
CA ARG A 640 -12.78 4.28 1.77
C ARG A 640 -12.15 5.41 2.58
N GLU A 641 -12.08 6.60 2.01
CA GLU A 641 -11.53 7.79 2.69
C GLU A 641 -12.36 8.16 3.93
N ILE A 642 -13.69 8.16 3.83
CA ILE A 642 -14.54 8.43 4.99
C ILE A 642 -14.37 7.36 6.09
N ALA A 643 -14.21 6.09 5.72
CA ALA A 643 -13.92 5.02 6.69
C ALA A 643 -12.57 5.26 7.39
N ALA A 644 -11.54 5.67 6.65
CA ALA A 644 -10.25 6.05 7.23
C ALA A 644 -10.38 7.24 8.20
N SER A 645 -11.15 8.29 7.83
CA SER A 645 -11.43 9.41 8.73
C SER A 645 -12.16 8.98 10.01
N THR A 646 -13.12 8.05 9.91
CA THR A 646 -13.78 7.51 11.13
C THR A 646 -12.84 6.68 11.99
N ALA A 647 -11.92 5.93 11.40
CA ALA A 647 -10.90 5.20 12.14
C ALA A 647 -9.94 6.15 12.87
N GLN A 648 -9.59 7.29 12.26
CA GLN A 648 -8.82 8.35 12.91
C GLN A 648 -9.58 8.94 14.10
N LEU A 649 -10.89 9.18 13.99
CA LEU A 649 -11.72 9.65 15.10
C LEU A 649 -11.78 8.64 16.25
N VAL A 650 -11.87 7.35 15.94
CA VAL A 650 -11.83 6.26 16.94
C VAL A 650 -10.47 6.24 17.64
N ALA A 651 -9.38 6.36 16.89
CA ALA A 651 -8.03 6.42 17.45
C ALA A 651 -7.86 7.62 18.38
N ALA A 652 -8.29 8.82 17.95
CA ALA A 652 -8.26 10.04 18.76
C ALA A 652 -9.11 9.90 20.03
N SER A 653 -10.29 9.30 19.95
CA SER A 653 -11.19 9.07 21.09
C SER A 653 -10.61 8.05 22.10
N LYS A 654 -9.84 7.07 21.62
CA LYS A 654 -9.27 5.99 22.44
C LYS A 654 -8.10 6.45 23.32
N VAL A 655 -7.37 7.52 22.96
CA VAL A 655 -6.11 7.92 23.64
C VAL A 655 -6.26 8.10 25.15
N LYS A 656 -7.43 8.59 25.61
CA LYS A 656 -7.73 8.87 27.02
C LYS A 656 -8.81 7.96 27.60
N ALA A 657 -9.25 6.94 26.85
CA ALA A 657 -10.28 6.01 27.28
C ALA A 657 -9.70 4.93 28.20
N ASP A 658 -10.50 4.52 29.20
CA ASP A 658 -10.22 3.28 29.93
C ASP A 658 -10.36 2.07 29.00
N LYS A 659 -9.49 1.08 29.17
CA LYS A 659 -9.52 -0.18 28.40
C LYS A 659 -10.79 -0.97 28.67
N ASP A 660 -11.33 -0.88 29.88
CA ASP A 660 -12.53 -1.61 30.31
C ASP A 660 -13.82 -0.79 30.14
N SER A 661 -13.76 0.36 29.43
CA SER A 661 -14.91 1.21 29.15
C SER A 661 -15.92 0.53 28.24
N ALA A 662 -17.18 0.46 28.69
CA ALA A 662 -18.29 -0.03 27.89
C ALA A 662 -18.53 0.86 26.64
N ASN A 663 -18.30 2.18 26.75
CA ASN A 663 -18.45 3.09 25.60
C ASN A 663 -17.30 2.93 24.60
N LEU A 664 -16.10 2.56 25.05
CA LEU A 664 -15.01 2.20 24.14
C LEU A 664 -15.34 0.94 23.34
N CYS A 665 -15.92 -0.08 23.97
CA CYS A 665 -16.38 -1.29 23.29
C CYS A 665 -17.46 -0.98 22.23
N LYS A 666 -18.46 -0.17 22.59
CA LYS A 666 -19.49 0.31 21.63
C LYS A 666 -18.88 1.07 20.45
N LEU A 667 -17.92 1.97 20.71
CA LEU A 667 -17.24 2.73 19.66
C LEU A 667 -16.45 1.81 18.71
N GLN A 668 -15.77 0.79 19.23
CA GLN A 668 -15.08 -0.20 18.42
C GLN A 668 -16.04 -1.04 17.57
N GLN A 669 -17.19 -1.43 18.12
CA GLN A 669 -18.22 -2.14 17.36
C GLN A 669 -18.81 -1.26 16.25
N ALA A 670 -19.06 0.02 16.53
CA ALA A 670 -19.51 0.98 15.53
C ALA A 670 -18.47 1.14 14.40
N SER A 671 -17.17 1.17 14.72
CA SER A 671 -16.08 1.20 13.74
C SER A 671 -16.05 -0.04 12.83
N ARG A 672 -16.26 -1.23 13.38
CA ARG A 672 -16.40 -2.46 12.57
C ARG A 672 -17.61 -2.39 11.64
N SER A 673 -18.73 -1.85 12.14
CA SER A 673 -19.96 -1.67 11.37
C SER A 673 -19.76 -0.70 10.19
N VAL A 674 -19.01 0.40 10.41
CA VAL A 674 -18.62 1.33 9.33
C VAL A 674 -17.77 0.62 8.28
N ASN A 675 -16.75 -0.13 8.68
CA ASN A 675 -15.91 -0.87 7.74
C ASN A 675 -16.72 -1.90 6.92
N GLN A 676 -17.67 -2.60 7.54
CA GLN A 676 -18.55 -3.54 6.86
C GLN A 676 -19.49 -2.82 5.87
N ALA A 677 -20.07 -1.69 6.27
CA ALA A 677 -20.92 -0.89 5.39
C ALA A 677 -20.13 -0.31 4.20
N THR A 678 -18.90 0.16 4.42
CA THR A 678 -17.98 0.61 3.35
C THR A 678 -17.68 -0.52 2.37
N ALA A 679 -17.41 -1.74 2.85
CA ALA A 679 -17.23 -2.90 1.99
C ALA A 679 -18.51 -3.19 1.17
N GLY A 680 -19.69 -3.03 1.79
CA GLY A 680 -20.99 -3.13 1.13
C GLY A 680 -21.18 -2.10 0.02
N VAL A 681 -20.77 -0.85 0.22
CA VAL A 681 -20.81 0.20 -0.81
C VAL A 681 -19.89 -0.15 -1.97
N VAL A 682 -18.63 -0.52 -1.69
CA VAL A 682 -17.66 -0.91 -2.72
C VAL A 682 -18.16 -2.11 -3.53
N ALA A 683 -18.72 -3.13 -2.87
CA ALA A 683 -19.29 -4.30 -3.54
C ALA A 683 -20.49 -3.93 -4.41
N SER A 684 -21.43 -3.12 -3.89
CA SER A 684 -22.61 -2.66 -4.63
C SER A 684 -22.24 -1.80 -5.83
N THR A 685 -21.24 -0.94 -5.67
CA THR A 685 -20.71 -0.06 -6.71
C THR A 685 -20.01 -0.85 -7.81
N LYS A 686 -19.20 -1.86 -7.44
CA LYS A 686 -18.54 -2.75 -8.40
C LYS A 686 -19.54 -3.62 -9.16
N ALA A 687 -20.52 -4.20 -8.47
CA ALA A 687 -21.60 -4.96 -9.10
C ALA A 687 -22.44 -4.09 -10.03
N GLY A 688 -22.75 -2.86 -9.60
CA GLY A 688 -23.43 -1.85 -10.41
C GLY A 688 -22.68 -1.49 -11.68
N LYS A 689 -21.37 -1.23 -11.56
CA LYS A 689 -20.49 -0.98 -12.70
C LYS A 689 -20.54 -2.13 -13.72
N SER A 690 -20.37 -3.37 -13.28
CA SER A 690 -20.41 -4.53 -14.17
C SER A 690 -21.77 -4.70 -14.86
N GLN A 691 -22.89 -4.51 -14.15
CA GLN A 691 -24.23 -4.61 -14.73
C GLN A 691 -24.52 -3.51 -15.78
N VAL A 692 -23.89 -2.34 -15.64
CA VAL A 692 -24.00 -1.25 -16.63
C VAL A 692 -23.11 -1.52 -17.85
N GLU A 693 -21.88 -2.03 -17.65
CA GLU A 693 -20.90 -2.29 -18.72
C GLU A 693 -21.20 -3.57 -19.52
N GLU A 694 -21.79 -4.62 -18.92
CA GLU A 694 -22.08 -5.90 -19.58
C GLU A 694 -23.12 -5.76 -20.73
N LYS A 695 -23.79 -4.60 -20.82
CA LYS A 695 -24.74 -4.28 -21.89
C LYS A 695 -24.10 -3.78 -23.18
N ASP A 696 -22.82 -3.42 -23.18
CA ASP A 696 -22.02 -3.12 -24.36
C ASP A 696 -21.36 -4.41 -24.91
N SER A 697 -22.15 -5.49 -25.06
CA SER A 697 -21.65 -6.75 -25.58
C SER A 697 -21.14 -6.59 -27.01
N MET A 698 -19.87 -6.92 -27.26
CA MET A 698 -19.22 -6.77 -28.55
C MET A 698 -19.88 -7.67 -29.61
N ASP A 699 -20.75 -7.08 -30.44
CA ASP A 699 -21.37 -7.76 -31.56
C ASP A 699 -20.44 -7.73 -32.79
N PHE A 700 -19.80 -8.86 -33.07
CA PHE A 700 -18.91 -9.04 -34.23
C PHE A 700 -19.66 -9.56 -35.47
N SER A 701 -20.97 -9.81 -35.38
CA SER A 701 -21.74 -10.55 -36.38
C SER A 701 -21.79 -9.86 -37.76
N SER A 702 -21.63 -8.53 -37.79
CA SER A 702 -21.70 -7.72 -39.01
C SER A 702 -20.34 -7.24 -39.55
N MET A 703 -19.22 -7.66 -38.95
CA MET A 703 -17.89 -7.14 -39.29
C MET A 703 -17.10 -8.07 -40.22
N THR A 704 -16.44 -7.48 -41.21
CA THR A 704 -15.50 -8.18 -42.10
C THR A 704 -14.15 -8.41 -41.42
N LEU A 705 -13.38 -9.42 -41.87
CA LEU A 705 -12.05 -9.75 -41.34
C LEU A 705 -11.09 -8.54 -41.27
N THR A 706 -11.14 -7.65 -42.28
CA THR A 706 -10.30 -6.45 -42.32
C THR A 706 -10.74 -5.42 -41.27
N GLN A 707 -12.06 -5.28 -41.03
CA GLN A 707 -12.57 -4.39 -39.99
C GLN A 707 -12.23 -4.93 -38.59
N ILE A 708 -12.28 -6.25 -38.39
CA ILE A 708 -11.87 -6.90 -37.14
C ILE A 708 -10.38 -6.65 -36.88
N LYS A 709 -9.50 -6.89 -37.87
CA LYS A 709 -8.06 -6.61 -37.72
C LYS A 709 -7.75 -5.14 -37.43
N ARG A 710 -8.52 -4.22 -38.02
CA ARG A 710 -8.37 -2.79 -37.74
C ARG A 710 -8.79 -2.47 -36.31
N GLN A 711 -9.94 -2.97 -35.85
CA GLN A 711 -10.36 -2.81 -34.46
C GLN A 711 -9.37 -3.47 -33.49
N GLU A 712 -8.79 -4.62 -33.83
CA GLU A 712 -7.76 -5.26 -33.01
C GLU A 712 -6.54 -4.35 -32.85
N MET A 713 -6.03 -3.77 -33.94
CA MET A 713 -4.93 -2.81 -33.90
C MET A 713 -5.31 -1.56 -33.08
N ASP A 714 -6.51 -1.00 -33.29
CA ASP A 714 -6.99 0.17 -32.55
C ASP A 714 -7.13 -0.15 -31.05
N SER A 715 -7.59 -1.35 -30.68
CA SER A 715 -7.65 -1.84 -29.30
C SER A 715 -6.24 -2.03 -28.71
N GLN A 716 -5.28 -2.56 -29.47
CA GLN A 716 -3.89 -2.69 -29.02
C GLN A 716 -3.25 -1.32 -28.73
N VAL A 717 -3.49 -0.34 -29.60
CA VAL A 717 -3.05 1.05 -29.36
C VAL A 717 -3.67 1.59 -28.07
N ARG A 718 -4.98 1.39 -27.89
CA ARG A 718 -5.70 1.84 -26.69
C ARG A 718 -5.18 1.18 -25.41
N VAL A 719 -4.79 -0.10 -25.45
CA VAL A 719 -4.16 -0.79 -24.31
C VAL A 719 -2.84 -0.11 -23.94
N LEU A 720 -1.96 0.16 -24.91
CA LEU A 720 -0.68 0.84 -24.66
C LEU A 720 -0.86 2.25 -24.10
N GLU A 721 -1.85 3.00 -24.61
CA GLU A 721 -2.19 4.32 -24.10
C GLU A 721 -2.67 4.25 -22.64
N LEU A 722 -3.54 3.30 -22.31
CA LEU A 722 -4.05 3.10 -20.95
C LEU A 722 -2.97 2.63 -19.98
N GLU A 723 -2.04 1.78 -20.41
CA GLU A 723 -0.89 1.35 -19.59
C GLU A 723 0.01 2.55 -19.25
N ASN A 724 0.28 3.41 -20.23
CA ASN A 724 1.06 4.63 -20.01
C ASN A 724 0.33 5.62 -19.08
N GLN A 725 -0.98 5.81 -19.27
CA GLN A 725 -1.81 6.63 -18.38
C GLN A 725 -1.84 6.08 -16.96
N LEU A 726 -2.01 4.76 -16.79
CA LEU A 726 -1.98 4.09 -15.49
C LEU A 726 -0.65 4.32 -14.76
N GLN A 727 0.47 4.23 -15.49
CA GLN A 727 1.78 4.46 -14.90
C GLN A 727 1.96 5.92 -14.45
N LYS A 728 1.50 6.88 -15.24
CA LYS A 728 1.51 8.31 -14.87
C LYS A 728 0.65 8.60 -13.65
N GLU A 729 -0.56 8.06 -13.59
CA GLU A 729 -1.45 8.25 -12.43
C GLU A 729 -0.89 7.56 -11.18
N ARG A 730 -0.23 6.41 -11.29
CA ARG A 730 0.48 5.78 -10.16
C ARG A 730 1.61 6.66 -9.63
N GLN A 731 2.40 7.26 -10.52
CA GLN A 731 3.45 8.19 -10.12
C GLN A 731 2.86 9.41 -9.41
N LYS A 732 1.85 10.04 -10.01
CA LYS A 732 1.14 11.20 -9.42
C LYS A 732 0.51 10.86 -8.08
N LEU A 733 -0.11 9.70 -7.93
CA LEU A 733 -0.65 9.24 -6.64
C LEU A 733 0.45 9.03 -5.60
N GLY A 734 1.61 8.49 -6.01
CA GLY A 734 2.80 8.40 -5.17
C GLY A 734 3.30 9.76 -4.70
N GLU A 735 3.38 10.74 -5.61
CA GLU A 735 3.74 12.13 -5.31
C GLU A 735 2.73 12.81 -4.39
N LEU A 736 1.43 12.64 -4.63
CA LEU A 736 0.37 13.16 -3.76
C LEU A 736 0.41 12.54 -2.37
N ARG A 737 0.67 11.23 -2.25
CA ARG A 737 0.86 10.58 -0.96
C ARG A 737 2.11 11.09 -0.27
N LYS A 738 3.22 11.27 -0.99
CA LYS A 738 4.43 11.89 -0.46
C LYS A 738 4.12 13.29 0.07
N LYS A 739 3.42 14.12 -0.71
CA LYS A 739 2.95 15.45 -0.29
C LYS A 739 1.99 15.39 0.90
N HIS A 740 1.10 14.40 0.96
CA HIS A 740 0.21 14.21 2.12
C HIS A 740 1.01 13.86 3.37
N TYR A 741 2.03 13.02 3.28
CA TYR A 741 2.94 12.73 4.41
C TYR A 741 3.87 13.89 4.73
N GLU A 742 4.30 14.67 3.74
CA GLU A 742 5.06 15.91 3.94
C GLU A 742 4.18 16.96 4.62
N LEU A 743 2.91 17.13 4.23
CA LEU A 743 2.00 18.09 4.85
C LEU A 743 1.49 17.61 6.21
N ALA A 744 1.22 16.31 6.38
CA ALA A 744 0.94 15.71 7.68
C ALA A 744 2.19 15.77 8.57
N GLY A 745 3.37 15.54 7.99
CA GLY A 745 4.68 15.67 8.63
C GLY A 745 5.02 17.12 8.96
N VAL A 746 4.68 18.10 8.13
CA VAL A 746 4.85 19.54 8.39
C VAL A 746 3.80 20.03 9.39
N ALA A 747 2.60 19.45 9.41
CA ALA A 747 1.63 19.61 10.49
C ALA A 747 2.08 18.90 11.81
N GLU A 748 3.01 17.95 11.71
CA GLU A 748 3.65 17.23 12.83
C GLU A 748 5.13 17.64 13.10
N GLY A 749 5.67 18.65 12.39
CA GLY A 749 7.01 19.21 12.59
C GLY A 749 8.23 18.48 11.97
N TRP A 750 8.13 17.88 10.77
CA TRP A 750 9.25 17.27 10.04
C TRP A 750 9.62 18.13 8.80
N GLU A 751 10.60 19.02 8.91
CA GLU A 751 11.25 19.62 7.72
C GLU A 751 12.55 18.86 7.40
N GLU A 752 12.64 18.33 6.17
CA GLU A 752 13.84 17.70 5.61
C GLU A 752 14.87 18.76 5.20
N ASP A 753 15.59 19.33 6.16
CA ASP A 753 16.87 20.02 5.89
C ASP A 753 18.01 19.17 6.46
N GLY A 754 18.33 18.10 5.73
CA GLY A 754 19.49 17.25 6.01
C GLY A 754 19.87 16.49 4.76
N GLU A 755 20.92 16.96 4.07
CA GLU A 755 21.56 16.24 2.98
C GLU A 755 21.78 14.77 3.38
N TRP A 756 21.27 13.84 2.57
CA TRP A 756 21.58 12.42 2.68
C TRP A 756 23.07 12.21 2.46
N ILE A 757 23.86 12.16 3.54
CA ILE A 757 25.23 11.66 3.49
C ILE A 757 25.15 10.12 3.46
N PRO A 758 25.53 9.44 2.36
CA PRO A 758 25.57 7.99 2.34
C PRO A 758 26.80 7.55 3.14
N VAL A 759 26.60 7.04 4.34
CA VAL A 759 27.64 6.32 5.07
C VAL A 759 27.90 5.00 4.34
N LEU A 760 28.94 4.98 3.52
CA LEU A 760 29.56 3.78 2.97
C LEU A 760 30.11 2.92 4.14
N LEU A 761 29.39 1.87 4.49
CA LEU A 761 29.95 0.75 5.25
C LEU A 761 30.38 -0.37 4.30
N PRO A 762 31.47 -1.10 4.62
CA PRO A 762 32.24 -1.88 3.65
C PRO A 762 31.49 -3.12 3.17
N VAL A 763 31.66 -3.39 1.88
CA VAL A 763 31.12 -4.53 1.14
C VAL A 763 31.63 -5.85 1.73
N GLY A 764 30.76 -6.52 2.49
CA GLY A 764 30.83 -7.93 2.82
C GLY A 764 29.77 -8.68 2.04
N SER A 765 30.22 -9.52 1.11
CA SER A 765 29.42 -10.37 0.22
C SER A 765 28.36 -11.21 0.93
N CYS A 766 27.08 -10.85 0.75
CA CYS A 766 25.93 -11.74 0.92
C CYS A 766 24.96 -11.53 -0.25
N THR A 767 24.67 -12.63 -0.93
CA THR A 767 23.89 -12.74 -2.16
C THR A 767 22.44 -12.30 -2.00
N GLY A 768 21.90 -11.68 -3.04
CA GLY A 768 20.59 -11.06 -3.07
C GLY A 768 19.42 -11.94 -2.61
N LYS A 769 18.71 -11.44 -1.60
CA LYS A 769 17.29 -11.63 -1.26
C LYS A 769 17.06 -10.85 0.03
N GLU A 770 16.58 -9.61 -0.07
CA GLU A 770 15.88 -8.82 0.98
C GLU A 770 15.92 -7.32 0.67
N TRP A 771 15.06 -6.88 -0.26
CA TRP A 771 14.66 -5.47 -0.42
C TRP A 771 13.14 -5.35 -0.41
N GLY A 772 12.50 -6.04 0.54
CA GLY A 772 11.05 -6.14 0.63
C GLY A 772 10.55 -6.26 2.05
N ARG A 773 11.12 -5.49 2.99
CA ARG A 773 10.60 -5.38 4.36
C ARG A 773 11.02 -4.07 5.02
N MET A 774 10.54 -2.94 4.51
CA MET A 774 10.46 -1.72 5.32
C MET A 774 9.15 -1.73 6.11
N ARG A 775 9.33 -1.46 7.40
CA ARG A 775 8.45 -1.72 8.54
C ARG A 775 7.14 -0.92 8.47
N LYS A 776 6.00 -1.63 8.53
CA LYS A 776 4.81 -1.13 9.24
C LYS A 776 5.09 -1.26 10.75
N PRO A 777 4.67 -0.32 11.61
CA PRO A 777 4.77 -0.50 13.06
C PRO A 777 3.82 -1.64 13.48
N CYS A 778 4.39 -2.74 14.00
CA CYS A 778 3.63 -3.75 14.71
C CYS A 778 3.16 -3.16 16.04
N LEU A 779 1.85 -3.01 16.20
CA LEU A 779 1.17 -3.07 17.49
C LEU A 779 1.37 -4.48 18.05
N GLN A 780 2.39 -4.66 18.89
CA GLN A 780 2.62 -5.93 19.56
C GLN A 780 1.95 -5.88 20.93
N ALA A 781 0.84 -6.62 21.01
CA ALA A 781 0.17 -6.99 22.25
C ALA A 781 1.16 -7.71 23.18
N ARG A 782 1.20 -7.29 24.45
CA ARG A 782 1.81 -8.05 25.53
C ARG A 782 0.73 -8.92 26.17
N GLN A 783 0.95 -10.23 26.14
CA GLN A 783 0.58 -11.09 27.27
C GLN A 783 1.47 -10.75 28.46
#